data_AF-A0A0J6C6N8-F1
#
_entry.id   AF-A0A0J6C6N8-F1
#
_cell.length_a   1.000
_cell.length_b   1.000
_cell.length_c   1.000
_cell.angle_alpha   90.00
_cell.angle_beta   90.00
_cell.angle_gamma   90.00
#
_symmetry.space_group_name_H-M   'P 1'
#
loop_
_entity.id
_entity.type
_entity.pdbx_description
1 polymer ?
#
loop_
_entity_poly.entity_id
_entity_poly.type
_entity_poly.pdbx_seq_one_letter_code
_entity_poly.pdbx_strand_id
1 'polypeptide(L)'
;MKLHRISGRLLRCILAALTMMAALAACSRESPVNSPYLSGALEENTLYTAFVKRSPKYLDPASSYSTDETPYTYNIYEPLYGYHYLKRPYELVPRAASEIAHPVYLDAQGRPLPDDTPGERIAESVYDITLRPGIRYQPHPAFARKPDGGYAYYPLAPGELDDKFYLPDFPLTGSRELTADDYVYAFRRLASPRVVSPIYSLMAEHIVGMQQYGERLRERDRAQRQALPAGARDLPWLDLREPEGFDGVQALDSRTLRIRIKGKYPQFKYWLAMTFTAPIPWEADRFYSQPGMAEHDLSLNTWPVGTGPYMLVESRPNWRHVLARNPNFHGEAYPCEGEPGDRQAGLLADCGKPTPFIDRVVFSVEKEALPLNGKFLQGYYDVPQVERGEYGVSMLVAAGDSQEKAALYRERGIRLPTTVETSNWYMGFNWLDPVVGKGDTPEQAERNRKLRQAISIVFDWEEYINIFENGQAAAAHGPVPPGVLGYQPLPEGYNPVTYQLADGKPVRKPLDAARELLAQAGYPGGRNAQTGAPLVLYYDAMSGAGASPQFDWMRRQLAKIGIQMDVRSTDYNRFQDKMRRGTAQLFFWGWNADYPDAENFLFLLYGPNAKAKSGGENAANYENPEYDRLFEQMKFLDDGPEKAAIIARMVDVVRRDAVWMFGYFPMSGGAYQQWVGNAKPTQMVRNTLQYMKVDPALRLRKTDEWNRPRWWPLGIVLLLILLAIIPSYITLKRRERQTAFGARERQS
;
A
#
# COMPACT_ATOMS: atom_id res chain seq x y z
N MET A 1 -14.34 -74.67 14.07
CA MET A 1 -13.07 -74.22 14.71
C MET A 1 -12.19 -73.28 13.85
N LYS A 2 -12.24 -73.28 12.50
CA LYS A 2 -11.37 -72.41 11.68
C LYS A 2 -11.85 -70.95 11.54
N LEU A 3 -13.15 -70.65 11.47
CA LEU A 3 -13.63 -69.25 11.36
C LEU A 3 -13.49 -68.42 12.64
N HIS A 4 -13.54 -69.01 13.84
CA HIS A 4 -13.43 -68.28 15.11
C HIS A 4 -12.01 -67.78 15.44
N ARG A 5 -10.96 -68.48 14.99
CA ARG A 5 -9.58 -67.99 15.17
C ARG A 5 -9.25 -66.79 14.29
N ILE A 6 -9.98 -66.59 13.20
CA ILE A 6 -9.74 -65.51 12.24
C ILE A 6 -10.33 -64.19 12.76
N SER A 7 -11.53 -64.20 13.37
CA SER A 7 -12.15 -62.98 13.92
C SER A 7 -11.40 -62.42 15.12
N GLY A 8 -10.89 -63.28 16.01
CA GLY A 8 -10.09 -62.86 17.17
C GLY A 8 -8.72 -62.29 16.80
N ARG A 9 -8.09 -62.78 15.72
CA ARG A 9 -6.84 -62.20 15.19
C ARG A 9 -7.06 -60.87 14.50
N LEU A 10 -8.11 -60.77 13.68
CA LEU A 10 -8.44 -59.53 12.98
C LEU A 10 -8.77 -58.39 13.96
N LEU A 11 -9.55 -58.69 15.01
CA LEU A 11 -9.87 -57.71 16.06
C LEU A 11 -8.62 -57.26 16.82
N ARG A 12 -7.68 -58.17 17.14
CA ARG A 12 -6.41 -57.82 17.78
C ARG A 12 -5.51 -56.99 16.88
N CYS A 13 -5.47 -57.28 15.58
CA CYS A 13 -4.72 -56.46 14.61
C CYS A 13 -5.33 -55.06 14.45
N ILE A 14 -6.66 -54.93 14.42
CA ILE A 14 -7.33 -53.63 14.36
C ILE A 14 -7.09 -52.84 15.66
N LEU A 15 -7.19 -53.49 16.82
CA LEU A 15 -6.91 -52.84 18.10
C LEU A 15 -5.44 -52.40 18.19
N ALA A 16 -4.49 -53.26 17.77
CA ALA A 16 -3.08 -52.92 17.73
C ALA A 16 -2.79 -51.76 16.76
N ALA A 17 -3.42 -51.75 15.58
CA ALA A 17 -3.29 -50.66 14.62
C ALA A 17 -3.88 -49.34 15.15
N LEU A 18 -5.03 -49.38 15.83
CA LEU A 18 -5.62 -48.21 16.48
C LEU A 18 -4.76 -47.69 17.65
N THR A 19 -4.19 -48.60 18.44
CA THR A 19 -3.28 -48.24 19.54
C THR A 19 -1.98 -47.64 19.00
N MET A 20 -1.48 -48.17 17.89
CA MET A 20 -0.29 -47.66 17.20
C MET A 20 -0.56 -46.30 16.53
N MET A 21 -1.73 -46.10 15.92
CA MET A 21 -2.16 -44.78 15.41
C MET A 21 -2.35 -43.76 16.54
N ALA A 22 -2.92 -44.16 17.68
CA ALA A 22 -3.04 -43.30 18.86
C ALA A 22 -1.68 -42.96 19.48
N ALA A 23 -0.74 -43.92 19.50
CA ALA A 23 0.64 -43.70 19.94
C ALA A 23 1.42 -42.77 18.98
N LEU A 24 1.21 -42.91 17.67
CA LEU A 24 1.80 -42.00 16.66
C LEU A 24 1.22 -40.58 16.75
N ALA A 25 -0.07 -40.44 17.06
CA ALA A 25 -0.70 -39.13 17.31
C ALA A 25 -0.29 -38.49 18.64
N ALA A 26 0.04 -39.28 19.66
CA ALA A 26 0.54 -38.79 20.95
C ALA A 26 1.99 -38.27 20.90
N CYS A 27 2.74 -38.58 19.82
CA CYS A 27 4.11 -38.13 19.62
C CYS A 27 4.24 -36.72 19.00
N SER A 28 3.15 -36.06 18.59
CA SER A 28 3.21 -34.72 17.97
C SER A 28 3.25 -33.58 19.00
N ARG A 29 4.06 -33.69 20.06
CA ARG A 29 4.19 -32.64 21.09
C ARG A 29 4.82 -31.33 20.59
N GLU A 30 5.33 -31.28 19.36
CA GLU A 30 6.01 -30.11 18.80
C GLU A 30 5.04 -29.01 18.28
N SER A 31 3.78 -29.34 18.02
CA SER A 31 2.77 -28.35 17.59
C SER A 31 1.40 -28.67 18.20
N PRO A 32 0.66 -27.68 18.74
CA PRO A 32 -0.74 -27.84 19.08
C PRO A 32 -1.53 -28.39 17.87
N VAL A 33 -2.50 -29.28 18.11
CA VAL A 33 -3.27 -30.04 17.10
C VAL A 33 -3.96 -29.16 16.02
N ASN A 34 -3.95 -27.83 16.16
CA ASN A 34 -4.51 -26.88 15.20
C ASN A 34 -3.70 -25.57 15.06
N SER A 35 -2.41 -25.57 15.40
CA SER A 35 -1.56 -24.37 15.30
C SER A 35 -0.74 -24.36 14.01
N PRO A 36 -0.69 -23.23 13.26
CA PRO A 36 0.24 -23.07 12.13
C PRO A 36 1.68 -22.80 12.59
N TYR A 37 1.92 -22.61 13.89
CA TYR A 37 3.22 -22.32 14.48
C TYR A 37 3.69 -23.44 15.42
N LEU A 38 5.01 -23.58 15.51
CA LEU A 38 5.67 -24.45 16.49
C LEU A 38 5.31 -24.03 17.92
N SER A 39 5.36 -24.99 18.85
CA SER A 39 5.18 -24.73 20.28
C SER A 39 6.13 -23.63 20.76
N GLY A 40 5.61 -22.68 21.55
CA GLY A 40 6.36 -21.53 22.10
C GLY A 40 6.51 -20.33 21.17
N ALA A 41 6.26 -20.47 19.86
CA ALA A 41 6.42 -19.35 18.91
C ALA A 41 5.55 -18.13 19.26
N LEU A 42 4.32 -18.37 19.73
CA LEU A 42 3.38 -17.30 20.13
C LEU A 42 3.77 -16.58 21.44
N GLU A 43 4.78 -17.05 22.18
CA GLU A 43 5.32 -16.39 23.38
C GLU A 43 6.37 -15.33 23.03
N GLU A 44 6.96 -15.39 21.84
CA GLU A 44 8.01 -14.48 21.40
C GLU A 44 7.46 -13.07 21.09
N ASN A 45 8.33 -12.06 21.18
CA ASN A 45 8.08 -10.69 20.71
C ASN A 45 8.14 -10.61 19.17
N THR A 46 7.30 -11.41 18.53
CA THR A 46 7.19 -11.59 17.09
C THR A 46 5.81 -11.14 16.64
N LEU A 47 5.73 -10.26 15.64
CA LEU A 47 4.47 -9.91 14.97
C LEU A 47 4.21 -10.87 13.80
N TYR A 48 3.04 -11.48 13.75
CA TYR A 48 2.58 -12.37 12.68
C TYR A 48 1.57 -11.65 11.78
N THR A 49 1.86 -11.61 10.49
CA THR A 49 1.01 -11.04 9.45
C THR A 49 1.09 -11.87 8.16
N ALA A 50 0.28 -11.54 7.16
CA ALA A 50 0.37 -12.14 5.83
C ALA A 50 0.82 -11.14 4.75
N PHE A 51 1.34 -11.69 3.65
CA PHE A 51 1.27 -11.04 2.33
C PHE A 51 0.30 -11.83 1.45
N VAL A 52 -0.49 -11.10 0.65
CA VAL A 52 -1.61 -11.69 -0.09
C VAL A 52 -1.21 -12.03 -1.52
N LYS A 53 -1.66 -13.19 -2.03
CA LYS A 53 -1.40 -13.73 -3.39
C LYS A 53 0.04 -14.17 -3.66
N ARG A 54 1.03 -13.29 -3.49
CA ARG A 54 2.44 -13.54 -3.86
C ARG A 54 3.40 -12.71 -3.02
N SER A 55 4.67 -13.09 -3.02
CA SER A 55 5.74 -12.23 -2.46
C SER A 55 5.89 -10.92 -3.25
N PRO A 56 6.40 -9.86 -2.60
CA PRO A 56 6.74 -8.62 -3.28
C PRO A 56 7.71 -8.88 -4.42
N LYS A 57 7.57 -8.13 -5.51
CA LYS A 57 8.39 -8.33 -6.71
C LYS A 57 9.76 -7.67 -6.58
N TYR A 58 9.80 -6.46 -6.02
CA TYR A 58 11.02 -5.69 -5.86
C TYR A 58 11.23 -5.31 -4.40
N LEU A 59 12.35 -5.75 -3.82
CA LEU A 59 12.87 -5.23 -2.55
C LEU A 59 14.02 -4.24 -2.75
N ASP A 60 14.56 -4.13 -3.99
CA ASP A 60 15.48 -3.04 -4.35
C ASP A 60 14.70 -1.73 -4.38
N PRO A 61 15.07 -0.72 -3.58
CA PRO A 61 14.35 0.53 -3.50
C PRO A 61 14.33 1.29 -4.82
N ALA A 62 15.34 1.13 -5.68
CA ALA A 62 15.39 1.82 -6.97
C ALA A 62 14.35 1.27 -7.98
N SER A 63 13.90 0.03 -7.80
CA SER A 63 12.86 -0.62 -8.62
C SER A 63 11.49 -0.70 -7.95
N SER A 64 11.44 -0.61 -6.61
CA SER A 64 10.19 -0.69 -5.85
C SER A 64 9.31 0.54 -6.05
N TYR A 65 8.03 0.31 -6.30
CA TYR A 65 7.00 1.36 -6.41
C TYR A 65 5.59 0.85 -6.05
N SER A 66 5.46 -0.41 -5.61
CA SER A 66 4.16 -1.02 -5.30
C SER A 66 3.89 -1.04 -3.79
N THR A 67 2.65 -0.81 -3.39
CA THR A 67 2.26 -0.75 -1.97
C THR A 67 2.63 -2.02 -1.18
N ASP A 68 2.54 -3.20 -1.80
CA ASP A 68 2.89 -4.49 -1.17
C ASP A 68 4.38 -4.66 -0.87
N GLU A 69 5.24 -3.85 -1.48
CA GLU A 69 6.69 -3.84 -1.22
C GLU A 69 7.03 -2.96 0.00
N THR A 70 6.16 -2.00 0.32
CA THR A 70 6.44 -0.94 1.31
C THR A 70 6.65 -1.42 2.75
N PRO A 71 5.99 -2.49 3.26
CA PRO A 71 6.30 -3.04 4.59
C PRO A 71 7.75 -3.50 4.74
N TYR A 72 8.41 -3.84 3.63
CA TYR A 72 9.80 -4.24 3.61
C TYR A 72 10.69 -3.02 3.38
N THR A 73 10.48 -2.30 2.27
CA THR A 73 11.40 -1.24 1.85
C THR A 73 11.48 -0.11 2.87
N TYR A 74 10.35 0.35 3.44
CA TYR A 74 10.34 1.45 4.42
C TYR A 74 10.83 1.06 5.82
N ASN A 75 10.97 -0.24 6.08
CA ASN A 75 11.46 -0.77 7.35
C ASN A 75 12.91 -1.26 7.28
N ILE A 76 13.45 -1.46 6.07
CA ILE A 76 14.84 -1.87 5.83
C ILE A 76 15.70 -0.69 5.41
N TYR A 77 15.16 0.22 4.60
CA TYR A 77 15.86 1.40 4.11
C TYR A 77 15.43 2.67 4.85
N GLU A 78 16.36 3.61 5.01
CA GLU A 78 16.10 4.90 5.65
C GLU A 78 16.25 6.05 4.63
N PRO A 79 15.14 6.56 4.06
CA PRO A 79 15.19 7.79 3.25
C PRO A 79 15.62 9.00 4.08
N LEU A 80 15.92 10.11 3.42
CA LEU A 80 16.39 11.34 4.08
C LEU A 80 15.34 11.88 5.06
N TYR A 81 14.08 11.86 4.63
CA TYR A 81 12.94 12.32 5.40
C TYR A 81 11.90 11.20 5.61
N GLY A 82 10.87 11.49 6.37
CA GLY A 82 9.71 10.64 6.57
C GLY A 82 8.52 11.47 7.00
N TYR A 83 7.44 10.82 7.43
CA TYR A 83 6.26 11.51 7.92
C TYR A 83 6.04 11.24 9.40
N HIS A 84 5.60 12.26 10.13
CA HIS A 84 5.22 12.13 11.52
C HIS A 84 4.09 11.10 11.65
N TYR A 85 4.31 10.05 12.45
CA TYR A 85 3.43 8.88 12.47
C TYR A 85 1.97 9.22 12.81
N LEU A 86 1.78 10.01 13.88
CA LEU A 86 0.46 10.25 14.47
C LEU A 86 -0.26 11.53 14.05
N LYS A 87 0.42 12.51 13.42
CA LYS A 87 -0.14 13.83 13.14
C LYS A 87 -0.86 13.88 11.79
N ARG A 88 -1.97 14.62 11.72
CA ARG A 88 -2.67 15.00 10.49
C ARG A 88 -3.02 16.50 10.56
N PRO A 89 -2.90 17.29 9.46
CA PRO A 89 -2.30 16.96 8.16
C PRO A 89 -0.90 16.35 8.29
N TYR A 90 -0.50 15.55 7.30
CA TYR A 90 0.77 14.83 7.37
C TYR A 90 1.94 15.84 7.44
N GLU A 91 2.78 15.69 8.46
CA GLU A 91 3.95 16.54 8.68
C GLU A 91 5.22 15.80 8.23
N LEU A 92 6.02 16.42 7.37
CA LEU A 92 7.32 15.91 6.96
C LEU A 92 8.33 16.09 8.10
N VAL A 93 9.07 15.03 8.44
CA VAL A 93 10.06 15.03 9.53
C VAL A 93 11.41 14.47 9.05
N PRO A 94 12.54 14.93 9.62
CA PRO A 94 13.84 14.39 9.30
C PRO A 94 13.98 12.92 9.74
N ARG A 95 14.57 12.07 8.90
CA ARG A 95 14.99 10.70 9.25
C ARG A 95 16.50 10.60 9.23
N ALA A 96 17.11 10.13 8.14
CA ALA A 96 18.57 10.09 8.03
C ALA A 96 19.19 11.49 7.97
N ALA A 97 18.45 12.49 7.50
CA ALA A 97 18.84 13.89 7.59
C ALA A 97 18.70 14.41 9.02
N SER A 98 19.51 15.41 9.39
CA SER A 98 19.46 16.06 10.70
C SER A 98 18.26 17.00 10.83
N GLU A 99 17.86 17.61 9.71
CA GLU A 99 16.73 18.54 9.58
C GLU A 99 16.14 18.48 8.16
N ILE A 100 15.00 19.14 7.94
CA ILE A 100 14.46 19.33 6.57
C ILE A 100 15.27 20.45 5.91
N ALA A 101 16.04 20.12 4.89
CA ALA A 101 16.89 21.10 4.22
C ALA A 101 16.06 22.14 3.43
N HIS A 102 16.41 23.40 3.59
CA HIS A 102 15.89 24.50 2.79
C HIS A 102 16.83 24.79 1.61
N PRO A 103 16.30 24.94 0.39
CA PRO A 103 17.15 25.17 -0.77
C PRO A 103 17.70 26.58 -0.82
N VAL A 104 18.91 26.73 -1.35
CA VAL A 104 19.41 28.00 -1.87
C VAL A 104 18.97 28.14 -3.32
N TYR A 105 18.28 29.24 -3.65
CA TYR A 105 17.84 29.52 -5.02
C TYR A 105 18.91 30.28 -5.79
N LEU A 106 19.13 29.87 -7.05
CA LEU A 106 20.12 30.47 -7.93
C LEU A 106 19.49 30.98 -9.23
N ASP A 107 20.02 32.08 -9.75
CA ASP A 107 19.71 32.56 -11.10
C ASP A 107 20.47 31.79 -12.19
N ALA A 108 20.21 32.11 -13.46
CA ALA A 108 20.86 31.44 -14.59
C ALA A 108 22.39 31.67 -14.67
N GLN A 109 22.94 32.59 -13.88
CA GLN A 109 24.37 32.85 -13.74
C GLN A 109 24.96 32.19 -12.47
N GLY A 110 24.16 31.43 -11.72
CA GLY A 110 24.58 30.77 -10.49
C GLY A 110 24.68 31.70 -9.27
N ARG A 111 24.07 32.89 -9.32
CA ARG A 111 24.07 33.84 -8.20
C ARG A 111 22.90 33.56 -7.26
N PRO A 112 23.10 33.59 -5.93
CA PRO A 112 22.02 33.44 -4.97
C PRO A 112 20.89 34.46 -5.13
N LEU A 113 19.67 33.99 -4.96
CA LEU A 113 18.43 34.77 -5.00
C LEU A 113 17.75 34.76 -3.62
N PRO A 114 17.01 35.82 -3.25
CA PRO A 114 16.15 35.81 -2.05
C PRO A 114 15.06 34.73 -2.09
N ASP A 115 14.65 34.24 -0.92
CA ASP A 115 13.67 33.15 -0.78
C ASP A 115 12.27 33.48 -1.35
N ASP A 116 11.90 34.77 -1.31
CA ASP A 116 10.64 35.32 -1.83
C ASP A 116 10.66 35.57 -3.35
N THR A 117 11.73 35.18 -4.02
CA THR A 117 11.82 35.30 -5.48
C THR A 117 10.73 34.47 -6.17
N PRO A 118 9.96 35.05 -7.11
CA PRO A 118 9.02 34.31 -7.94
C PRO A 118 9.67 33.08 -8.59
N GLY A 119 8.98 31.93 -8.51
CA GLY A 119 9.52 30.64 -8.92
C GLY A 119 10.02 30.60 -10.36
N GLU A 120 9.41 31.39 -11.25
CA GLU A 120 9.75 31.48 -12.66
C GLU A 120 11.12 32.14 -12.92
N ARG A 121 11.65 32.89 -11.95
CA ARG A 121 12.97 33.52 -12.04
C ARG A 121 14.11 32.66 -11.49
N ILE A 122 13.77 31.57 -10.80
CA ILE A 122 14.74 30.67 -10.20
C ILE A 122 15.16 29.67 -11.27
N ALA A 123 16.45 29.65 -11.60
CA ALA A 123 17.00 28.72 -12.57
C ALA A 123 17.35 27.37 -11.93
N GLU A 124 17.77 27.38 -10.66
CA GLU A 124 18.19 26.19 -9.93
C GLU A 124 17.86 26.31 -8.44
N SER A 125 17.53 25.19 -7.81
CA SER A 125 17.44 25.06 -6.35
C SER A 125 18.50 24.07 -5.85
N VAL A 126 19.30 24.49 -4.87
CA VAL A 126 20.39 23.69 -4.30
C VAL A 126 20.07 23.31 -2.87
N TYR A 127 19.94 22.01 -2.61
CA TYR A 127 19.72 21.45 -1.28
C TYR A 127 21.02 20.89 -0.74
N ASP A 128 21.53 21.46 0.35
CA ASP A 128 22.63 20.88 1.12
C ASP A 128 22.05 20.18 2.35
N ILE A 129 22.08 18.86 2.33
CA ILE A 129 21.40 18.00 3.31
C ILE A 129 22.45 17.37 4.22
N THR A 130 22.44 17.76 5.50
CA THR A 130 23.34 17.19 6.51
C THR A 130 22.76 15.90 7.10
N LEU A 131 23.48 14.80 6.94
CA LEU A 131 23.16 13.49 7.50
C LEU A 131 23.45 13.43 9.01
N ARG A 132 22.61 12.70 9.74
CA ARG A 132 22.87 12.39 11.15
C ARG A 132 24.13 11.52 11.26
N PRO A 133 24.98 11.75 12.27
CA PRO A 133 26.16 10.91 12.49
C PRO A 133 25.77 9.54 13.04
N GLY A 134 26.63 8.54 12.85
CA GLY A 134 26.51 7.23 13.52
C GLY A 134 25.45 6.29 12.95
N ILE A 135 24.80 6.63 11.83
CA ILE A 135 23.89 5.71 11.14
C ILE A 135 24.72 4.59 10.51
N ARG A 136 24.38 3.32 10.80
CA ARG A 136 25.13 2.15 10.32
C ARG A 136 24.23 1.20 9.56
N TYR A 137 24.80 0.55 8.54
CA TYR A 137 24.12 -0.53 7.84
C TYR A 137 23.92 -1.75 8.74
N GLN A 138 22.85 -2.49 8.46
CA GLN A 138 22.64 -3.83 9.04
C GLN A 138 23.85 -4.75 8.77
N PRO A 139 24.09 -5.75 9.63
CA PRO A 139 25.09 -6.78 9.35
C PRO A 139 24.85 -7.44 7.98
N HIS A 140 25.88 -7.47 7.13
CA HIS A 140 25.76 -8.02 5.78
C HIS A 140 27.09 -8.63 5.27
N PRO A 141 27.07 -9.72 4.48
CA PRO A 141 28.27 -10.32 3.88
C PRO A 141 29.07 -9.38 2.98
N ALA A 142 28.41 -8.46 2.28
CA ALA A 142 29.09 -7.46 1.44
C ALA A 142 30.09 -6.58 2.21
N PHE A 143 29.92 -6.44 3.52
CA PHE A 143 30.83 -5.67 4.38
C PHE A 143 31.82 -6.55 5.15
N ALA A 144 31.72 -7.88 5.04
CA ALA A 144 32.57 -8.79 5.78
C ALA A 144 34.03 -8.61 5.37
N ARG A 145 34.91 -8.52 6.38
CA ARG A 145 36.35 -8.33 6.19
C ARG A 145 37.13 -9.54 6.70
N LYS A 146 38.22 -9.85 6.01
CA LYS A 146 39.25 -10.79 6.49
C LYS A 146 40.19 -10.05 7.49
N PRO A 147 40.98 -10.78 8.29
CA PRO A 147 41.96 -10.17 9.20
C PRO A 147 42.98 -9.24 8.52
N ASP A 148 43.22 -9.41 7.22
CA ASP A 148 44.10 -8.57 6.40
C ASP A 148 43.44 -7.27 5.89
N GLY A 149 42.16 -7.03 6.22
CA GLY A 149 41.38 -5.87 5.77
C GLY A 149 40.70 -6.01 4.41
N GLY A 150 40.98 -7.09 3.66
CA GLY A 150 40.31 -7.42 2.40
C GLY A 150 38.85 -7.82 2.60
N TYR A 151 38.05 -7.77 1.53
CA TYR A 151 36.67 -8.28 1.58
C TYR A 151 36.67 -9.81 1.68
N ALA A 152 35.79 -10.36 2.51
CA ALA A 152 35.69 -11.80 2.72
C ALA A 152 35.15 -12.54 1.48
N TYR A 153 34.17 -11.93 0.81
CA TYR A 153 33.41 -12.55 -0.28
C TYR A 153 33.48 -11.75 -1.59
N TYR A 154 34.60 -11.06 -1.81
CA TYR A 154 34.83 -10.37 -3.06
C TYR A 154 36.34 -10.18 -3.35
N PRO A 155 36.87 -10.65 -4.51
CA PRO A 155 36.19 -11.53 -5.47
C PRO A 155 36.02 -12.95 -4.92
N LEU A 156 34.91 -13.60 -5.23
CA LEU A 156 34.70 -15.04 -5.01
C LEU A 156 35.49 -15.86 -6.04
N ALA A 157 36.13 -16.93 -5.57
CA ALA A 157 36.76 -17.91 -6.44
C ALA A 157 35.71 -18.86 -7.06
N PRO A 158 35.99 -19.49 -8.22
CA PRO A 158 35.11 -20.51 -8.79
C PRO A 158 34.82 -21.62 -7.77
N GLY A 159 33.54 -21.98 -7.62
CA GLY A 159 33.06 -22.99 -6.67
C GLY A 159 32.73 -22.48 -5.25
N GLU A 160 33.12 -21.26 -4.88
CA GLU A 160 32.79 -20.71 -3.54
C GLU A 160 31.31 -20.32 -3.39
N LEU A 161 30.53 -20.29 -4.49
CA LEU A 161 29.10 -19.99 -4.48
C LEU A 161 28.22 -21.26 -4.52
N ASP A 162 28.79 -22.43 -4.85
CA ASP A 162 28.03 -23.65 -5.17
C ASP A 162 27.09 -24.10 -4.04
N ASP A 163 27.45 -23.79 -2.78
CA ASP A 163 26.69 -24.13 -1.57
C ASP A 163 25.91 -22.95 -0.96
N LYS A 164 25.80 -21.82 -1.67
CA LYS A 164 25.23 -20.56 -1.14
C LYS A 164 23.98 -20.13 -1.90
N PHE A 165 22.82 -20.41 -1.34
CA PHE A 165 21.52 -20.07 -1.93
C PHE A 165 20.78 -18.98 -1.17
N TYR A 166 21.19 -18.72 0.07
CA TYR A 166 20.61 -17.72 0.95
C TYR A 166 21.69 -16.89 1.62
N LEU A 167 21.35 -15.67 2.05
CA LEU A 167 22.31 -14.80 2.71
C LEU A 167 22.93 -15.39 4.00
N PRO A 168 22.21 -16.17 4.83
CA PRO A 168 22.80 -16.87 5.97
C PRO A 168 23.87 -17.92 5.63
N ASP A 169 24.00 -18.36 4.37
CA ASP A 169 25.05 -19.29 3.93
C ASP A 169 26.44 -18.63 3.88
N PHE A 170 26.49 -17.31 4.09
CA PHE A 170 27.70 -16.52 4.27
C PHE A 170 27.93 -16.23 5.77
N PRO A 171 28.75 -17.03 6.47
CA PRO A 171 28.84 -16.97 7.93
C PRO A 171 29.48 -15.68 8.48
N LEU A 172 30.30 -14.99 7.70
CA LEU A 172 30.91 -13.73 8.10
C LEU A 172 30.03 -12.57 7.65
N THR A 173 29.76 -11.63 8.55
CA THR A 173 29.07 -10.39 8.23
C THR A 173 29.86 -9.21 8.76
N GLY A 174 29.77 -8.07 8.11
CA GLY A 174 30.31 -6.81 8.60
C GLY A 174 29.25 -5.72 8.59
N SER A 175 29.66 -4.51 8.97
CA SER A 175 28.86 -3.29 8.87
C SER A 175 29.80 -2.09 8.75
N ARG A 176 29.30 -1.00 8.16
CA ARG A 176 29.97 0.30 8.16
C ARG A 176 28.98 1.42 8.39
N GLU A 177 29.51 2.60 8.69
CA GLU A 177 28.73 3.83 8.74
C GLU A 177 28.25 4.22 7.34
N LEU A 178 27.05 4.79 7.29
CA LEU A 178 26.44 5.44 6.14
C LEU A 178 27.22 6.72 5.82
N THR A 179 27.45 7.00 4.54
CA THR A 179 28.01 8.27 4.08
C THR A 179 27.14 8.91 3.00
N ALA A 180 27.36 10.20 2.72
CA ALA A 180 26.69 10.91 1.63
C ALA A 180 26.91 10.26 0.26
N ASP A 181 28.06 9.61 0.05
CA ASP A 181 28.33 8.85 -1.18
C ASP A 181 27.35 7.71 -1.41
N ASP A 182 26.74 7.14 -0.37
CA ASP A 182 25.74 6.08 -0.53
C ASP A 182 24.42 6.59 -1.10
N TYR A 183 24.05 7.84 -0.79
CA TYR A 183 22.94 8.52 -1.44
C TYR A 183 23.30 8.90 -2.87
N VAL A 184 24.51 9.41 -3.11
CA VAL A 184 25.00 9.67 -4.48
C VAL A 184 24.90 8.39 -5.32
N TYR A 185 25.36 7.25 -4.77
CA TYR A 185 25.27 5.95 -5.43
C TYR A 185 23.82 5.53 -5.70
N ALA A 186 22.91 5.73 -4.75
CA ALA A 186 21.49 5.45 -4.92
C ALA A 186 20.87 6.28 -6.05
N PHE A 187 21.14 7.59 -6.13
CA PHE A 187 20.66 8.43 -7.23
C PHE A 187 21.26 8.02 -8.58
N ARG A 188 22.55 7.64 -8.60
CA ARG A 188 23.17 7.09 -9.82
C ARG A 188 22.52 5.77 -10.26
N ARG A 189 22.12 4.92 -9.32
CA ARG A 189 21.40 3.67 -9.61
C ARG A 189 20.05 3.89 -10.30
N LEU A 190 19.32 4.95 -9.95
CA LEU A 190 18.06 5.29 -10.63
C LEU A 190 18.25 5.49 -12.14
N ALA A 191 19.42 5.99 -12.56
CA ALA A 191 19.78 6.19 -13.96
C ALA A 191 20.38 4.96 -14.64
N SER A 192 20.63 3.88 -13.91
CA SER A 192 21.26 2.67 -14.44
C SER A 192 20.30 1.92 -15.36
N PRO A 193 20.72 1.55 -16.59
CA PRO A 193 19.88 0.75 -17.49
C PRO A 193 19.66 -0.70 -17.00
N ARG A 194 20.39 -1.11 -15.95
CA ARG A 194 20.25 -2.45 -15.34
C ARG A 194 19.22 -2.51 -14.23
N VAL A 195 18.78 -1.35 -13.76
CA VAL A 195 17.76 -1.21 -12.71
C VAL A 195 16.54 -0.60 -13.36
N VAL A 196 15.41 -1.28 -13.33
CA VAL A 196 14.17 -0.73 -13.88
C VAL A 196 13.61 0.23 -12.84
N SER A 197 13.90 1.52 -12.98
CA SER A 197 13.39 2.54 -12.08
C SER A 197 12.14 3.24 -12.66
N PRO A 198 10.97 3.11 -12.01
CA PRO A 198 9.76 3.78 -12.47
C PRO A 198 9.82 5.31 -12.41
N ILE A 199 10.71 5.86 -11.57
CA ILE A 199 10.80 7.31 -11.30
C ILE A 199 11.95 8.01 -12.04
N TYR A 200 12.77 7.26 -12.79
CA TYR A 200 13.95 7.81 -13.47
C TYR A 200 13.60 9.01 -14.35
N SER A 201 12.58 8.90 -15.20
CA SER A 201 12.21 9.98 -16.13
C SER A 201 11.85 11.28 -15.38
N LEU A 202 11.09 11.17 -14.30
CA LEU A 202 10.71 12.32 -13.46
C LEU A 202 11.94 12.94 -12.77
N MET A 203 12.81 12.10 -12.20
CA MET A 203 14.03 12.59 -11.56
C MET A 203 14.98 13.22 -12.59
N ALA A 204 15.10 12.67 -13.79
CA ALA A 204 15.94 13.19 -14.87
C ALA A 204 15.43 14.54 -15.43
N GLU A 205 14.12 14.76 -15.39
CA GLU A 205 13.49 16.03 -15.74
C GLU A 205 13.94 17.13 -14.78
N HIS A 206 13.94 16.87 -13.46
CA HIS A 206 14.24 17.87 -12.44
C HIS A 206 15.71 17.95 -12.03
N ILE A 207 16.42 16.84 -11.87
CA ILE A 207 17.79 16.84 -11.34
C ILE A 207 18.78 17.27 -12.43
N VAL A 208 19.66 18.22 -12.11
CA VAL A 208 20.64 18.79 -13.06
C VAL A 208 21.58 17.69 -13.58
N GLY A 209 21.65 17.50 -14.90
CA GLY A 209 22.59 16.57 -15.54
C GLY A 209 22.26 15.08 -15.49
N MET A 210 21.17 14.67 -14.82
CA MET A 210 20.84 13.26 -14.62
C MET A 210 20.41 12.55 -15.91
N GLN A 211 19.72 13.24 -16.83
CA GLN A 211 19.35 12.67 -18.14
C GLN A 211 20.58 12.28 -18.97
N GLN A 212 21.55 13.21 -19.09
CA GLN A 212 22.79 12.98 -19.83
C GLN A 212 23.61 11.86 -19.18
N TYR A 213 23.58 11.77 -17.85
CA TYR A 213 24.22 10.67 -17.12
C TYR A 213 23.63 9.31 -17.48
N GLY A 214 22.30 9.16 -17.48
CA GLY A 214 21.65 7.91 -17.86
C GLY A 214 21.85 7.53 -19.34
N GLU A 215 22.06 8.50 -20.23
CA GLU A 215 22.47 8.26 -21.63
C GLU A 215 23.88 7.65 -21.70
N ARG A 216 24.85 8.24 -21.00
CA ARG A 216 26.21 7.69 -20.89
C ARG A 216 26.22 6.28 -20.31
N LEU A 217 25.45 6.04 -19.24
CA LEU A 217 25.36 4.69 -18.65
C LEU A 217 24.76 3.67 -19.62
N ARG A 218 23.78 4.05 -20.44
CA ARG A 218 23.21 3.19 -21.50
C ARG A 218 24.25 2.80 -22.54
N GLU A 219 25.12 3.72 -22.92
CA GLU A 219 26.21 3.45 -23.87
C GLU A 219 27.26 2.52 -23.27
N ARG A 220 27.68 2.78 -22.02
CA ARG A 220 28.62 1.93 -21.27
C ARG A 220 28.08 0.51 -21.09
N ASP A 221 26.82 0.37 -20.68
CA ASP A 221 26.19 -0.95 -20.52
C ASP A 221 26.10 -1.70 -21.85
N ARG A 222 25.73 -1.01 -22.94
CA ARG A 222 25.70 -1.59 -24.29
C ARG A 222 27.08 -2.09 -24.71
N ALA A 223 28.13 -1.32 -24.48
CA ALA A 223 29.51 -1.72 -24.80
C ALA A 223 29.93 -2.97 -23.99
N GLN A 224 29.62 -3.03 -22.69
CA GLN A 224 29.91 -4.21 -21.88
C GLN A 224 29.16 -5.46 -22.35
N ARG A 225 27.89 -5.31 -22.78
CA ARG A 225 27.07 -6.43 -23.27
C ARG A 225 27.50 -6.95 -24.63
N GLN A 226 28.12 -6.13 -25.49
CA GLN A 226 28.61 -6.58 -26.79
C GLN A 226 29.66 -7.70 -26.69
N ALA A 227 30.40 -7.75 -25.58
CA ALA A 227 31.39 -8.79 -25.30
C ALA A 227 30.78 -10.10 -24.74
N LEU A 228 29.46 -10.16 -24.54
CA LEU A 228 28.78 -11.28 -23.89
C LEU A 228 27.85 -12.02 -24.87
N PRO A 229 27.58 -13.32 -24.63
CA PRO A 229 26.54 -14.04 -25.35
C PRO A 229 25.17 -13.37 -25.21
N ALA A 230 24.34 -13.48 -26.24
CA ALA A 230 22.97 -12.96 -26.21
C ALA A 230 22.18 -13.64 -25.07
N GLY A 231 21.54 -12.83 -24.21
CA GLY A 231 20.77 -13.32 -23.07
C GLY A 231 21.59 -13.72 -21.84
N ALA A 232 22.89 -13.37 -21.78
CA ALA A 232 23.71 -13.57 -20.59
C ALA A 232 23.04 -12.96 -19.35
N ARG A 233 22.83 -13.79 -18.31
CA ARG A 233 22.28 -13.36 -17.01
C ARG A 233 23.34 -12.69 -16.15
N ASP A 234 24.55 -13.21 -16.17
CA ASP A 234 25.69 -12.65 -15.47
C ASP A 234 26.28 -11.49 -16.27
N LEU A 235 26.13 -10.28 -15.72
CA LEU A 235 26.65 -9.06 -16.31
C LEU A 235 27.85 -8.57 -15.48
N PRO A 236 28.98 -8.21 -16.11
CA PRO A 236 30.10 -7.59 -15.42
C PRO A 236 29.64 -6.34 -14.70
N TRP A 237 29.99 -6.14 -13.44
CA TRP A 237 29.54 -4.98 -12.66
C TRP A 237 29.70 -3.64 -13.39
N LEU A 238 28.62 -2.86 -13.41
CA LEU A 238 28.63 -1.49 -13.87
C LEU A 238 28.95 -0.59 -12.68
N ASP A 239 30.23 -0.26 -12.48
CA ASP A 239 30.67 0.60 -11.37
C ASP A 239 30.15 2.02 -11.55
N LEU A 240 29.30 2.46 -10.61
CA LEU A 240 28.70 3.79 -10.59
C LEU A 240 29.47 4.77 -9.71
N ARG A 241 30.63 4.41 -9.14
CA ARG A 241 31.46 5.31 -8.31
C ARG A 241 32.41 6.19 -9.13
N GLU A 242 32.24 6.21 -10.45
CA GLU A 242 33.15 6.94 -11.33
C GLU A 242 33.26 8.43 -10.96
N PRO A 243 34.45 9.03 -11.10
CA PRO A 243 34.67 10.45 -10.74
C PRO A 243 33.82 11.42 -11.56
N GLU A 244 33.56 11.08 -12.83
CA GLU A 244 32.86 11.94 -13.77
C GLU A 244 31.40 12.20 -13.38
N GLY A 245 30.74 11.19 -12.77
CA GLY A 245 29.41 11.31 -12.16
C GLY A 245 28.42 12.18 -12.94
N PHE A 246 27.69 13.02 -12.21
CA PHE A 246 26.96 14.18 -12.75
C PHE A 246 26.76 15.22 -11.63
N ASP A 247 26.62 16.50 -11.99
CA ASP A 247 26.64 17.62 -11.04
C ASP A 247 25.42 17.67 -10.12
N GLY A 248 24.31 17.06 -10.52
CA GLY A 248 23.03 17.16 -9.82
C GLY A 248 22.99 16.51 -8.44
N VAL A 249 23.86 15.53 -8.15
CA VAL A 249 23.91 14.87 -6.84
C VAL A 249 25.37 14.59 -6.46
N GLN A 250 25.83 15.17 -5.36
CA GLN A 250 27.23 15.13 -4.94
C GLN A 250 27.36 14.98 -3.42
N ALA A 251 28.38 14.27 -2.97
CA ALA A 251 28.83 14.32 -1.58
C ALA A 251 29.83 15.48 -1.46
N LEU A 252 29.50 16.52 -0.69
CA LEU A 252 30.45 17.61 -0.39
C LEU A 252 31.49 17.15 0.64
N ASP A 253 31.05 16.27 1.53
CA ASP A 253 31.85 15.54 2.50
C ASP A 253 31.09 14.25 2.89
N SER A 254 31.64 13.46 3.81
CA SER A 254 31.05 12.19 4.27
C SER A 254 29.61 12.29 4.79
N ARG A 255 29.15 13.47 5.23
CA ARG A 255 27.84 13.70 5.86
C ARG A 255 27.03 14.81 5.19
N THR A 256 27.51 15.45 4.13
CA THR A 256 26.77 16.52 3.44
C THR A 256 26.48 16.11 2.01
N LEU A 257 25.20 15.85 1.72
CA LEU A 257 24.69 15.52 0.39
C LEU A 257 24.15 16.79 -0.27
N ARG A 258 24.71 17.18 -1.41
CA ARG A 258 24.18 18.24 -2.27
C ARG A 258 23.29 17.65 -3.35
N ILE A 259 22.08 18.18 -3.49
CA ILE A 259 21.18 17.90 -4.62
C ILE A 259 20.83 19.21 -5.32
N ARG A 260 21.03 19.27 -6.63
CA ARG A 260 20.75 20.42 -7.48
C ARG A 260 19.62 20.07 -8.43
N ILE A 261 18.54 20.84 -8.38
CA ILE A 261 17.37 20.66 -9.27
C ILE A 261 17.14 21.91 -10.12
N LYS A 262 16.59 21.72 -11.32
CA LYS A 262 16.20 22.76 -12.25
C LYS A 262 14.95 23.47 -11.73
N GLY A 263 15.00 24.79 -11.68
CA GLY A 263 13.89 25.64 -11.23
C GLY A 263 13.60 25.55 -9.73
N LYS A 264 12.43 26.08 -9.34
CA LYS A 264 11.84 25.91 -8.00
C LYS A 264 10.79 24.81 -8.04
N TYR A 265 10.97 23.77 -7.23
CA TYR A 265 10.02 22.67 -7.10
C TYR A 265 9.89 22.27 -5.61
N PRO A 266 9.04 22.96 -4.83
CA PRO A 266 8.91 22.74 -3.39
C PRO A 266 8.52 21.31 -3.00
N GLN A 267 7.81 20.61 -3.87
CA GLN A 267 7.37 19.23 -3.66
C GLN A 267 8.54 18.23 -3.71
N PHE A 268 9.72 18.65 -4.19
CA PHE A 268 10.90 17.79 -4.25
C PHE A 268 11.25 17.15 -2.90
N LYS A 269 11.05 17.87 -1.79
CA LYS A 269 11.26 17.36 -0.44
C LYS A 269 10.42 16.11 -0.12
N TYR A 270 9.23 15.97 -0.69
CA TYR A 270 8.40 14.79 -0.47
C TYR A 270 8.94 13.53 -1.16
N TRP A 271 9.58 13.70 -2.32
CA TRP A 271 10.27 12.59 -2.99
C TRP A 271 11.44 12.07 -2.17
N LEU A 272 12.12 12.94 -1.41
CA LEU A 272 13.21 12.59 -0.50
C LEU A 272 12.74 11.80 0.75
N ALA A 273 11.43 11.66 0.96
CA ALA A 273 10.84 10.79 1.97
C ALA A 273 10.57 9.36 1.46
N MET A 274 10.77 9.11 0.16
CA MET A 274 10.47 7.82 -0.46
C MET A 274 11.69 6.93 -0.54
N THR A 275 11.48 5.62 -0.46
CA THR A 275 12.58 4.65 -0.36
C THR A 275 13.48 4.59 -1.58
N PHE A 276 13.02 4.97 -2.77
CA PHE A 276 13.89 5.00 -3.95
C PHE A 276 15.02 6.05 -3.87
N THR A 277 14.93 7.00 -2.93
CA THR A 277 16.04 7.92 -2.60
C THR A 277 16.82 7.49 -1.36
N ALA A 278 16.55 6.31 -0.81
CA ALA A 278 17.27 5.79 0.36
C ALA A 278 18.69 5.31 -0.04
N PRO A 279 19.63 5.25 0.91
CA PRO A 279 21.03 5.03 0.59
C PRO A 279 21.28 3.58 0.21
N ILE A 280 22.16 3.37 -0.77
CA ILE A 280 22.57 2.04 -1.21
C ILE A 280 24.08 1.91 -1.12
N PRO A 281 24.60 0.90 -0.39
CA PRO A 281 26.02 0.67 -0.30
C PRO A 281 26.52 0.06 -1.61
N TRP A 282 27.50 0.70 -2.24
CA TRP A 282 28.10 0.20 -3.48
C TRP A 282 28.70 -1.21 -3.31
N GLU A 283 29.12 -1.57 -2.09
CA GLU A 283 29.65 -2.89 -1.77
C GLU A 283 28.62 -3.98 -2.03
N ALA A 284 27.34 -3.72 -1.72
CA ALA A 284 26.27 -4.67 -1.97
C ALA A 284 26.01 -4.83 -3.47
N ASP A 285 26.08 -3.74 -4.24
CA ASP A 285 26.00 -3.83 -5.70
C ASP A 285 27.12 -4.70 -6.28
N ARG A 286 28.35 -4.45 -5.81
CA ARG A 286 29.51 -5.20 -6.25
C ARG A 286 29.40 -6.67 -5.87
N PHE A 287 28.97 -6.94 -4.64
CA PHE A 287 28.80 -8.29 -4.10
C PHE A 287 27.79 -9.10 -4.94
N TYR A 288 26.63 -8.53 -5.25
CA TYR A 288 25.59 -9.19 -6.06
C TYR A 288 25.88 -9.22 -7.56
N SER A 289 26.79 -8.40 -8.05
CA SER A 289 27.20 -8.40 -9.47
C SER A 289 28.27 -9.46 -9.79
N GLN A 290 28.63 -10.33 -8.84
CA GLN A 290 29.57 -11.43 -9.07
C GLN A 290 28.90 -12.55 -9.89
N PRO A 291 29.66 -13.28 -10.73
CA PRO A 291 29.12 -14.41 -11.48
C PRO A 291 28.41 -15.44 -10.58
N GLY A 292 27.29 -15.99 -11.05
CA GLY A 292 26.46 -16.97 -10.35
C GLY A 292 25.46 -16.39 -9.33
N MET A 293 25.67 -15.17 -8.82
CA MET A 293 24.76 -14.55 -7.84
C MET A 293 23.33 -14.43 -8.37
N ALA A 294 23.19 -14.01 -9.64
CA ALA A 294 21.90 -13.86 -10.29
C ALA A 294 21.19 -15.19 -10.55
N GLU A 295 21.94 -16.30 -10.67
CA GLU A 295 21.38 -17.64 -10.85
C GLU A 295 20.83 -18.21 -9.55
N HIS A 296 21.45 -17.86 -8.41
CA HIS A 296 21.03 -18.24 -7.06
C HIS A 296 19.98 -17.29 -6.47
N ASP A 297 19.43 -16.37 -7.28
CA ASP A 297 18.51 -15.31 -6.85
C ASP A 297 19.08 -14.48 -5.68
N LEU A 298 20.40 -14.26 -5.63
CA LEU A 298 21.07 -13.39 -4.66
C LEU A 298 21.18 -11.98 -5.24
N SER A 299 20.27 -11.09 -4.84
CA SER A 299 20.23 -9.71 -5.32
C SER A 299 19.58 -8.79 -4.28
N LEU A 300 19.62 -7.47 -4.50
CA LEU A 300 18.89 -6.51 -3.67
C LEU A 300 17.37 -6.73 -3.69
N ASN A 301 16.82 -7.38 -4.72
CA ASN A 301 15.39 -7.68 -4.80
C ASN A 301 14.94 -8.83 -3.90
N THR A 302 15.87 -9.68 -3.47
CA THR A 302 15.58 -10.86 -2.64
C THR A 302 16.21 -10.75 -1.26
N TRP A 303 17.32 -10.02 -1.17
CA TRP A 303 18.14 -9.79 0.01
C TRP A 303 18.53 -8.30 0.09
N PRO A 304 17.59 -7.44 0.53
CA PRO A 304 17.84 -6.02 0.70
C PRO A 304 18.81 -5.74 1.86
N VAL A 305 19.55 -4.63 1.75
CA VAL A 305 20.48 -4.14 2.78
C VAL A 305 20.32 -2.65 2.98
N GLY A 306 20.01 -2.24 4.20
CA GLY A 306 19.82 -0.83 4.53
C GLY A 306 20.22 -0.50 5.97
N THR A 307 19.80 0.68 6.40
CA THR A 307 20.10 1.29 7.69
C THR A 307 18.87 1.36 8.61
N GLY A 308 17.71 0.90 8.14
CA GLY A 308 16.43 1.00 8.84
C GLY A 308 16.27 0.08 10.05
N PRO A 309 15.10 0.11 10.70
CA PRO A 309 14.82 -0.59 11.96
C PRO A 309 14.87 -2.12 11.88
N TYR A 310 14.69 -2.69 10.68
CA TYR A 310 14.66 -4.13 10.48
C TYR A 310 15.58 -4.57 9.34
N MET A 311 15.97 -5.84 9.36
CA MET A 311 16.71 -6.52 8.29
C MET A 311 16.01 -7.82 7.92
N LEU A 312 16.05 -8.22 6.65
CA LEU A 312 15.49 -9.49 6.17
C LEU A 312 16.44 -10.64 6.53
N VAL A 313 15.97 -11.59 7.33
CA VAL A 313 16.76 -12.76 7.78
C VAL A 313 16.29 -14.08 7.18
N GLU A 314 15.08 -14.10 6.62
CA GLU A 314 14.56 -15.24 5.86
C GLU A 314 13.78 -14.69 4.66
N SER A 315 14.16 -15.12 3.46
CA SER A 315 13.50 -14.78 2.20
C SER A 315 13.12 -16.04 1.46
N ARG A 316 11.88 -16.50 1.61
CA ARG A 316 11.35 -17.67 0.91
C ARG A 316 10.18 -17.25 0.01
N PRO A 317 10.46 -16.98 -1.28
CA PRO A 317 9.45 -16.48 -2.21
C PRO A 317 8.17 -17.31 -2.22
N ASN A 318 7.04 -16.62 -2.20
CA ASN A 318 5.68 -17.18 -2.18
C ASN A 318 5.40 -18.16 -1.03
N TRP A 319 6.15 -18.08 0.06
CA TRP A 319 5.92 -18.89 1.25
C TRP A 319 6.03 -18.09 2.54
N ARG A 320 7.21 -17.50 2.81
CA ARG A 320 7.51 -16.88 4.10
C ARG A 320 8.64 -15.86 3.99
N HIS A 321 8.45 -14.72 4.64
CA HIS A 321 9.51 -13.73 4.87
C HIS A 321 9.63 -13.45 6.37
N VAL A 322 10.85 -13.26 6.86
CA VAL A 322 11.08 -12.87 8.25
C VAL A 322 12.00 -11.68 8.33
N LEU A 323 11.48 -10.59 8.89
CA LEU A 323 12.27 -9.44 9.32
C LEU A 323 12.70 -9.66 10.77
N ALA A 324 13.92 -9.28 11.10
CA ALA A 324 14.42 -9.18 12.46
C ALA A 324 14.89 -7.75 12.72
N ARG A 325 14.85 -7.31 13.98
CA ARG A 325 15.42 -6.03 14.41
C ARG A 325 16.85 -5.89 13.88
N ASN A 326 17.15 -4.76 13.24
CA ASN A 326 18.51 -4.41 12.88
C ASN A 326 19.27 -4.02 14.17
N PRO A 327 20.31 -4.78 14.57
CA PRO A 327 21.05 -4.48 15.81
C PRO A 327 21.84 -3.15 15.74
N ASN A 328 22.05 -2.61 14.54
CA ASN A 328 22.77 -1.36 14.30
C ASN A 328 21.85 -0.16 14.09
N PHE A 329 20.53 -0.34 14.18
CA PHE A 329 19.59 0.78 14.06
C PHE A 329 19.81 1.77 15.20
N HIS A 330 19.92 3.06 14.87
CA HIS A 330 20.22 4.12 15.83
C HIS A 330 19.10 4.38 16.85
N GLY A 331 17.88 3.89 16.55
CA GLY A 331 16.69 4.05 17.38
C GLY A 331 16.03 5.40 17.15
N GLU A 332 14.72 5.39 16.92
CA GLU A 332 13.92 6.62 16.83
C GLU A 332 13.03 6.72 18.09
N ALA A 333 12.85 7.93 18.63
CA ALA A 333 11.94 8.13 19.75
C ALA A 333 10.49 8.03 19.26
N TYR A 334 9.67 7.23 19.94
CA TYR A 334 8.25 7.16 19.64
C TYR A 334 7.57 8.53 19.84
N PRO A 335 6.70 8.99 18.93
CA PRO A 335 6.14 10.34 18.99
C PRO A 335 5.36 10.65 20.27
N CYS A 336 5.47 11.90 20.71
CA CYS A 336 4.77 12.43 21.90
C CYS A 336 3.55 13.29 21.55
N GLU A 337 3.36 13.59 20.27
CA GLU A 337 2.28 14.39 19.73
C GLU A 337 1.47 13.56 18.72
N GLY A 338 0.23 13.95 18.49
CA GLY A 338 -0.69 13.25 17.61
C GLY A 338 -1.97 14.06 17.38
N GLU A 339 -2.96 13.44 16.75
CA GLU A 339 -4.27 14.05 16.53
C GLU A 339 -5.07 14.19 17.85
N PRO A 340 -6.06 15.09 17.89
CA PRO A 340 -7.05 15.11 18.96
C PRO A 340 -7.67 13.72 19.15
N GLY A 341 -7.64 13.18 20.37
CA GLY A 341 -8.14 11.83 20.69
C GLY A 341 -7.06 10.76 20.81
N ASP A 342 -5.87 10.94 20.22
CA ASP A 342 -4.79 9.93 20.25
C ASP A 342 -4.31 9.62 21.68
N ARG A 343 -4.29 10.64 22.55
CA ARG A 343 -3.95 10.47 23.97
C ARG A 343 -4.96 9.56 24.68
N GLN A 344 -6.25 9.82 24.48
CA GLN A 344 -7.33 9.02 25.07
C GLN A 344 -7.36 7.60 24.50
N ALA A 345 -6.99 7.43 23.22
CA ALA A 345 -6.83 6.13 22.57
C ALA A 345 -5.59 5.35 23.02
N GLY A 346 -4.75 5.92 23.90
CA GLY A 346 -3.53 5.30 24.41
C GLY A 346 -2.36 5.29 23.42
N LEU A 347 -2.48 5.97 22.27
CA LEU A 347 -1.44 6.02 21.24
C LEU A 347 -0.22 6.85 21.65
N LEU A 348 -0.30 7.63 22.74
CA LEU A 348 0.85 8.41 23.26
C LEU A 348 1.50 7.78 24.50
N ALA A 349 1.09 6.56 24.89
CA ALA A 349 1.54 5.92 26.13
C ALA A 349 3.05 5.54 26.12
N ASP A 350 3.64 5.37 24.94
CA ASP A 350 5.06 5.02 24.77
C ASP A 350 5.92 6.20 24.30
N CYS A 351 5.40 7.44 24.38
CA CYS A 351 6.13 8.66 24.06
C CYS A 351 7.59 8.63 24.58
N GLY A 352 8.53 8.91 23.69
CA GLY A 352 9.96 9.00 23.98
C GLY A 352 10.70 7.66 24.08
N LYS A 353 10.00 6.52 24.05
CA LYS A 353 10.67 5.20 24.08
C LYS A 353 11.32 4.89 22.72
N PRO A 354 12.48 4.19 22.71
CA PRO A 354 13.17 3.86 21.47
C PRO A 354 12.43 2.78 20.67
N THR A 355 12.29 3.00 19.35
CA THR A 355 11.78 2.03 18.37
C THR A 355 12.92 1.23 17.72
N PRO A 356 12.64 0.06 17.11
CA PRO A 356 11.34 -0.64 17.09
C PRO A 356 10.96 -1.29 18.42
N PHE A 357 9.68 -1.57 18.67
CA PHE A 357 9.26 -2.35 19.86
C PHE A 357 9.21 -3.86 19.61
N ILE A 358 9.00 -4.28 18.36
CA ILE A 358 8.91 -5.68 17.94
C ILE A 358 10.29 -6.18 17.54
N ASP A 359 10.63 -7.41 17.90
CA ASP A 359 11.95 -7.99 17.59
C ASP A 359 11.95 -8.73 16.26
N ARG A 360 10.83 -9.33 15.87
CA ARG A 360 10.69 -10.09 14.61
C ARG A 360 9.33 -9.85 13.97
N VAL A 361 9.28 -9.81 12.65
CA VAL A 361 8.03 -9.75 11.89
C VAL A 361 8.01 -10.91 10.91
N VAL A 362 7.01 -11.76 11.02
CA VAL A 362 6.82 -12.94 10.18
C VAL A 362 5.68 -12.69 9.22
N PHE A 363 5.98 -12.70 7.93
CA PHE A 363 5.00 -12.66 6.87
C PHE A 363 4.84 -14.07 6.28
N SER A 364 3.60 -14.54 6.21
CA SER A 364 3.27 -15.82 5.55
C SER A 364 2.37 -15.58 4.34
N VAL A 365 2.49 -16.41 3.31
CA VAL A 365 1.60 -16.31 2.14
C VAL A 365 0.17 -16.70 2.51
N GLU A 366 -0.79 -15.85 2.15
CA GLU A 366 -2.21 -16.20 2.15
C GLU A 366 -2.81 -15.88 0.78
N LYS A 367 -3.30 -16.90 0.09
CA LYS A 367 -3.84 -16.75 -1.27
C LYS A 367 -5.32 -16.38 -1.27
N GLU A 368 -6.04 -16.78 -0.22
CA GLU A 368 -7.49 -16.70 -0.12
C GLU A 368 -7.89 -15.87 1.10
N ALA A 369 -8.89 -15.00 0.94
CA ALA A 369 -9.33 -14.09 2.01
C ALA A 369 -10.01 -14.82 3.19
N LEU A 370 -10.74 -15.91 2.92
CA LEU A 370 -11.46 -16.67 3.96
C LEU A 370 -10.51 -17.35 4.96
N PRO A 371 -9.50 -18.13 4.53
CA PRO A 371 -8.48 -18.66 5.43
C PRO A 371 -7.74 -17.59 6.24
N LEU A 372 -7.38 -16.47 5.62
CA LEU A 372 -6.70 -15.37 6.32
C LEU A 372 -7.58 -14.80 7.44
N ASN A 373 -8.84 -14.48 7.14
CA ASN A 373 -9.80 -13.99 8.13
C ASN A 373 -10.04 -15.02 9.25
N GLY A 374 -10.12 -16.30 8.91
CA GLY A 374 -10.24 -17.38 9.91
C GLY A 374 -9.05 -17.43 10.86
N LYS A 375 -7.83 -17.43 10.32
CA LYS A 375 -6.58 -17.44 11.12
C LYS A 375 -6.42 -16.18 11.95
N PHE A 376 -6.81 -15.02 11.42
CA PHE A 376 -6.86 -13.78 12.19
C PHE A 376 -7.84 -13.91 13.35
N LEU A 377 -9.09 -14.32 13.13
CA LEU A 377 -10.06 -14.49 14.24
C LEU A 377 -9.67 -15.56 15.27
N GLN A 378 -8.86 -16.55 14.86
CA GLN A 378 -8.26 -17.54 15.74
C GLN A 378 -7.06 -17.00 16.54
N GLY A 379 -6.56 -15.80 16.26
CA GLY A 379 -5.40 -15.23 16.95
C GLY A 379 -4.04 -15.69 16.42
N TYR A 380 -3.99 -16.30 15.23
CA TYR A 380 -2.74 -16.67 14.57
C TYR A 380 -2.11 -15.51 13.80
N TYR A 381 -2.90 -14.51 13.40
CA TYR A 381 -2.37 -13.24 12.90
C TYR A 381 -2.68 -12.11 13.88
N ASP A 382 -1.68 -11.27 14.13
CA ASP A 382 -1.79 -10.06 14.95
C ASP A 382 -2.45 -8.93 14.15
N VAL A 383 -2.10 -8.87 12.86
CA VAL A 383 -2.64 -7.99 11.82
C VAL A 383 -2.81 -8.87 10.57
N PRO A 384 -3.95 -8.84 9.86
CA PRO A 384 -4.12 -9.69 8.68
C PRO A 384 -3.20 -9.24 7.53
N GLN A 385 -3.04 -7.92 7.36
CA GLN A 385 -2.19 -7.30 6.35
C GLN A 385 -1.75 -5.92 6.84
N VAL A 386 -0.48 -5.57 6.67
CA VAL A 386 0.11 -4.34 7.25
C VAL A 386 -0.03 -3.15 6.31
N GLU A 387 0.09 -3.38 5.00
CA GLU A 387 0.13 -2.37 3.96
C GLU A 387 -1.24 -1.84 3.52
N ARG A 388 -2.32 -2.59 3.74
CA ARG A 388 -3.67 -2.27 3.21
C ARG A 388 -4.72 -2.24 4.30
N GLY A 389 -5.60 -1.24 4.21
CA GLY A 389 -6.73 -1.09 5.12
C GLY A 389 -8.01 -1.84 4.71
N GLU A 390 -7.97 -2.64 3.64
CA GLU A 390 -9.15 -3.30 3.09
C GLU A 390 -9.79 -4.30 4.08
N TYR A 391 -8.98 -5.00 4.88
CA TYR A 391 -9.49 -5.97 5.84
C TYR A 391 -10.27 -5.33 6.98
N GLY A 392 -9.80 -4.20 7.53
CA GLY A 392 -10.53 -3.47 8.57
C GLY A 392 -11.88 -2.96 8.06
N VAL A 393 -11.90 -2.40 6.86
CA VAL A 393 -13.13 -2.00 6.15
C VAL A 393 -14.06 -3.20 5.97
N SER A 394 -13.58 -4.31 5.41
CA SER A 394 -14.40 -5.50 5.16
C SER A 394 -15.00 -6.10 6.44
N MET A 395 -14.27 -6.04 7.56
CA MET A 395 -14.78 -6.49 8.86
C MET A 395 -15.82 -5.52 9.41
N LEU A 396 -15.66 -4.21 9.25
CA LEU A 396 -16.69 -3.24 9.63
C LEU A 396 -17.99 -3.47 8.86
N VAL A 397 -17.91 -3.67 7.54
CA VAL A 397 -19.06 -4.03 6.70
C VAL A 397 -19.72 -5.31 7.20
N ALA A 398 -18.92 -6.36 7.41
CA ALA A 398 -19.42 -7.64 7.88
C ALA A 398 -20.09 -7.56 9.28
N ALA A 399 -19.62 -6.66 10.15
CA ALA A 399 -20.25 -6.39 11.45
C ALA A 399 -21.56 -5.59 11.31
N GLY A 400 -21.65 -4.68 10.35
CA GLY A 400 -22.88 -3.97 10.00
C GLY A 400 -23.97 -4.91 9.49
N ASP A 401 -23.58 -5.88 8.66
CA ASP A 401 -24.50 -6.84 8.02
C ASP A 401 -24.93 -7.99 8.94
N SER A 402 -24.18 -8.27 10.02
CA SER A 402 -24.42 -9.43 10.87
C SER A 402 -24.16 -9.13 12.35
N GLN A 403 -25.22 -9.20 13.16
CA GLN A 403 -25.12 -9.08 14.62
C GLN A 403 -24.21 -10.16 15.24
N GLU A 404 -24.18 -11.35 14.66
CA GLU A 404 -23.30 -12.44 15.11
C GLU A 404 -21.83 -12.08 14.90
N LYS A 405 -21.46 -11.55 13.73
CA LYS A 405 -20.09 -11.09 13.47
C LYS A 405 -19.72 -9.90 14.34
N ALA A 406 -20.62 -8.93 14.51
CA ALA A 406 -20.39 -7.81 15.42
C ALA A 406 -20.16 -8.26 16.86
N ALA A 407 -20.95 -9.24 17.34
CA ALA A 407 -20.76 -9.83 18.65
C ALA A 407 -19.42 -10.57 18.75
N LEU A 408 -19.07 -11.37 17.74
CA LEU A 408 -17.80 -12.08 17.67
C LEU A 408 -16.60 -11.12 17.72
N TYR A 409 -16.60 -10.05 16.93
CA TYR A 409 -15.49 -9.09 16.92
C TYR A 409 -15.34 -8.36 18.25
N ARG A 410 -16.46 -8.00 18.90
CA ARG A 410 -16.45 -7.44 20.26
C ARG A 410 -15.93 -8.44 21.29
N GLU A 411 -16.38 -9.69 21.27
CA GLU A 411 -15.92 -10.77 22.16
C GLU A 411 -14.41 -11.01 22.02
N ARG A 412 -13.91 -10.99 20.77
CA ARG A 412 -12.50 -11.15 20.43
C ARG A 412 -11.66 -9.90 20.65
N GLY A 413 -12.28 -8.76 20.98
CA GLY A 413 -11.59 -7.48 21.18
C GLY A 413 -10.90 -6.94 19.92
N ILE A 414 -11.41 -7.30 18.73
CA ILE A 414 -10.83 -6.82 17.47
C ILE A 414 -11.04 -5.30 17.39
N ARG A 415 -9.95 -4.58 17.11
CA ARG A 415 -9.99 -3.12 16.92
C ARG A 415 -9.98 -2.80 15.44
N LEU A 416 -10.95 -1.99 15.03
CA LEU A 416 -11.20 -1.60 13.64
C LEU A 416 -11.16 -0.07 13.45
N PRO A 417 -10.05 0.62 13.78
CA PRO A 417 -9.95 2.06 13.56
C PRO A 417 -9.97 2.39 12.07
N THR A 418 -10.59 3.50 11.71
CA THR A 418 -10.63 4.00 10.32
C THR A 418 -9.96 5.37 10.21
N THR A 419 -9.49 5.68 9.00
CA THR A 419 -9.02 7.01 8.60
C THR A 419 -9.45 7.25 7.17
N VAL A 420 -9.72 8.50 6.81
CA VAL A 420 -9.90 8.85 5.39
C VAL A 420 -8.55 8.71 4.68
N GLU A 421 -8.56 8.10 3.50
CA GLU A 421 -7.36 7.99 2.68
C GLU A 421 -7.02 9.31 1.99
N THR A 422 -5.75 9.50 1.67
CA THR A 422 -5.27 10.58 0.81
C THR A 422 -5.51 10.22 -0.65
N SER A 423 -6.77 9.98 -0.98
CA SER A 423 -7.24 9.58 -2.29
C SER A 423 -8.63 10.14 -2.54
N ASN A 424 -9.01 10.25 -3.81
CA ASN A 424 -10.35 10.66 -4.20
C ASN A 424 -10.88 9.80 -5.34
N TRP A 425 -12.20 9.59 -5.35
CA TRP A 425 -12.94 9.00 -6.46
C TRP A 425 -13.96 10.00 -6.94
N TYR A 426 -14.02 10.23 -8.25
CA TYR A 426 -14.88 11.26 -8.84
C TYR A 426 -15.48 10.79 -10.18
N MET A 427 -16.59 11.40 -10.56
CA MET A 427 -17.10 11.30 -11.93
C MET A 427 -16.67 12.55 -12.72
N GLY A 428 -15.88 12.35 -13.76
CA GLY A 428 -15.40 13.41 -14.62
C GLY A 428 -16.36 13.72 -15.77
N PHE A 429 -16.46 15.02 -16.10
CA PHE A 429 -17.00 15.49 -17.37
C PHE A 429 -15.83 15.76 -18.31
N ASN A 430 -15.85 15.24 -19.53
CA ASN A 430 -14.82 15.58 -20.50
C ASN A 430 -15.08 16.97 -21.10
N TRP A 431 -14.14 17.88 -20.94
CA TRP A 431 -14.24 19.28 -21.36
C TRP A 431 -14.12 19.48 -22.87
N LEU A 432 -13.71 18.45 -23.61
CA LEU A 432 -13.74 18.42 -25.08
C LEU A 432 -15.09 17.98 -25.65
N ASP A 433 -16.01 17.51 -24.81
CA ASP A 433 -17.35 17.10 -25.25
C ASP A 433 -18.27 18.32 -25.52
N PRO A 434 -19.03 18.35 -26.62
CA PRO A 434 -19.86 19.50 -26.98
C PRO A 434 -21.06 19.75 -26.04
N VAL A 435 -21.50 18.73 -25.30
CA VAL A 435 -22.69 18.78 -24.43
C VAL A 435 -22.30 19.06 -22.98
N VAL A 436 -21.32 18.32 -22.46
CA VAL A 436 -20.91 18.44 -21.05
C VAL A 436 -19.63 19.24 -20.84
N GLY A 437 -18.92 19.61 -21.91
CA GLY A 437 -17.62 20.27 -21.82
C GLY A 437 -17.66 21.80 -21.84
N LYS A 438 -16.58 22.42 -22.32
CA LYS A 438 -16.35 23.88 -22.24
C LYS A 438 -17.43 24.72 -22.92
N GLY A 439 -17.92 24.26 -24.08
CA GLY A 439 -18.75 25.05 -24.98
C GLY A 439 -17.92 25.98 -25.87
N ASP A 440 -18.38 26.20 -27.11
CA ASP A 440 -17.64 26.98 -28.11
C ASP A 440 -17.89 28.49 -27.99
N THR A 441 -19.02 28.88 -27.38
CA THR A 441 -19.39 30.28 -27.10
C THR A 441 -19.64 30.51 -25.61
N PRO A 442 -19.57 31.76 -25.10
CA PRO A 442 -19.89 32.06 -23.70
C PRO A 442 -21.29 31.60 -23.27
N GLU A 443 -22.28 31.71 -24.16
CA GLU A 443 -23.66 31.28 -23.90
C GLU A 443 -23.76 29.75 -23.81
N GLN A 444 -23.06 29.03 -24.69
CA GLN A 444 -22.98 27.57 -24.62
C GLN A 444 -22.22 27.12 -23.37
N ALA A 445 -21.13 27.79 -23.02
CA ALA A 445 -20.35 27.51 -21.82
C ALA A 445 -21.22 27.64 -20.56
N GLU A 446 -22.04 28.69 -20.49
CA GLU A 446 -23.00 28.88 -19.40
C GLU A 446 -24.05 27.77 -19.35
N ARG A 447 -24.62 27.40 -20.50
CA ARG A 447 -25.60 26.28 -20.59
C ARG A 447 -24.98 24.95 -20.16
N ASN A 448 -23.79 24.62 -20.66
CA ASN A 448 -23.08 23.39 -20.32
C ASN A 448 -22.71 23.36 -18.83
N ARG A 449 -22.31 24.50 -18.25
CA ARG A 449 -22.06 24.62 -16.80
C ARG A 449 -23.32 24.33 -16.00
N LYS A 450 -24.46 24.94 -16.34
CA LYS A 450 -25.74 24.67 -15.66
C LYS A 450 -26.16 23.21 -15.79
N LEU A 451 -25.92 22.59 -16.96
CA LEU A 451 -26.15 21.15 -17.14
C LEU A 451 -25.29 20.32 -16.18
N ARG A 452 -23.97 20.57 -16.09
CA ARG A 452 -23.08 19.87 -15.15
C ARG A 452 -23.51 20.07 -13.70
N GLN A 453 -23.91 21.29 -13.31
CA GLN A 453 -24.40 21.58 -11.96
C GLN A 453 -25.71 20.83 -11.66
N ALA A 454 -26.67 20.80 -12.59
CA ALA A 454 -27.91 20.05 -12.46
C ALA A 454 -27.64 18.54 -12.25
N ILE A 455 -26.78 17.96 -13.09
CA ILE A 455 -26.38 16.55 -12.99
C ILE A 455 -25.68 16.29 -11.64
N SER A 456 -24.79 17.18 -11.22
CA SER A 456 -24.05 17.06 -9.95
C SER A 456 -24.96 17.09 -8.72
N ILE A 457 -26.02 17.92 -8.72
CA ILE A 457 -27.02 17.92 -7.64
C ILE A 457 -27.74 16.57 -7.56
N VAL A 458 -28.08 15.99 -8.72
CA VAL A 458 -28.88 14.75 -8.79
C VAL A 458 -28.12 13.50 -8.36
N PHE A 459 -26.80 13.43 -8.56
CA PHE A 459 -25.99 12.28 -8.16
C PHE A 459 -25.77 12.21 -6.63
N ASP A 460 -26.63 11.47 -5.94
CA ASP A 460 -26.59 11.29 -4.48
C ASP A 460 -25.40 10.44 -4.01
N TRP A 461 -24.27 11.09 -3.73
CA TRP A 461 -23.06 10.38 -3.31
C TRP A 461 -23.20 9.75 -1.92
N GLU A 462 -24.04 10.30 -1.04
CA GLU A 462 -24.37 9.67 0.24
C GLU A 462 -25.12 8.34 0.03
N GLU A 463 -26.10 8.32 -0.87
CA GLU A 463 -26.78 7.09 -1.29
C GLU A 463 -25.78 6.11 -1.94
N TYR A 464 -24.90 6.59 -2.82
CA TYR A 464 -23.86 5.76 -3.45
C TYR A 464 -22.94 5.11 -2.41
N ILE A 465 -22.43 5.89 -1.46
CA ILE A 465 -21.55 5.42 -0.39
C ILE A 465 -22.25 4.37 0.47
N ASN A 466 -23.52 4.57 0.80
CA ASN A 466 -24.27 3.62 1.61
C ASN A 466 -24.51 2.29 0.88
N ILE A 467 -24.79 2.32 -0.43
CA ILE A 467 -25.13 1.12 -1.22
C ILE A 467 -23.88 0.37 -1.69
N PHE A 468 -22.85 1.08 -2.17
CA PHE A 468 -21.71 0.47 -2.87
C PHE A 468 -20.43 0.47 -2.05
N GLU A 469 -20.27 1.43 -1.13
CA GLU A 469 -19.11 1.52 -0.24
C GLU A 469 -19.45 1.08 1.21
N ASN A 470 -20.69 0.63 1.47
CA ASN A 470 -21.17 0.20 2.78
C ASN A 470 -20.92 1.23 3.91
N GLY A 471 -21.04 2.52 3.58
CA GLY A 471 -20.76 3.61 4.53
C GLY A 471 -19.27 3.85 4.82
N GLN A 472 -18.35 3.20 4.10
CA GLN A 472 -16.90 3.25 4.36
C GLN A 472 -16.20 4.30 3.47
N ALA A 473 -16.83 5.47 3.33
CA ALA A 473 -16.30 6.60 2.60
C ALA A 473 -16.94 7.91 3.10
N ALA A 474 -16.33 9.04 2.80
CA ALA A 474 -16.89 10.37 3.04
C ALA A 474 -17.26 11.04 1.71
N ALA A 475 -18.45 11.65 1.61
CA ALA A 475 -18.84 12.41 0.43
C ALA A 475 -17.87 13.58 0.21
N ALA A 476 -17.37 13.72 -1.01
CA ALA A 476 -16.38 14.73 -1.34
C ALA A 476 -17.06 16.04 -1.73
N HIS A 477 -16.61 17.14 -1.15
CA HIS A 477 -17.07 18.48 -1.47
C HIS A 477 -16.08 19.26 -2.35
N GLY A 478 -14.99 18.64 -2.79
CA GLY A 478 -13.95 19.24 -3.59
C GLY A 478 -12.88 18.21 -3.98
N PRO A 479 -11.83 18.63 -4.70
CA PRO A 479 -10.79 17.72 -5.17
C PRO A 479 -9.76 17.34 -4.09
N VAL A 480 -9.63 18.11 -3.02
CA VAL A 480 -8.62 17.90 -1.96
C VAL A 480 -9.19 17.04 -0.83
N PRO A 481 -8.59 15.88 -0.50
CA PRO A 481 -9.07 15.00 0.58
C PRO A 481 -8.63 15.45 1.98
N PRO A 482 -9.26 14.93 3.05
CA PRO A 482 -8.82 15.13 4.43
C PRO A 482 -7.35 14.75 4.66
N GLY A 483 -6.68 15.49 5.55
CA GLY A 483 -5.26 15.27 5.88
C GLY A 483 -4.25 15.92 4.93
N VAL A 484 -4.74 16.68 3.93
CA VAL A 484 -3.93 17.51 3.02
C VAL A 484 -4.24 18.99 3.27
N LEU A 485 -3.23 19.85 3.17
CA LEU A 485 -3.42 21.31 3.29
C LEU A 485 -4.47 21.80 2.28
N GLY A 486 -5.37 22.68 2.71
CA GLY A 486 -6.44 23.23 1.87
C GLY A 486 -7.75 22.44 1.91
N TYR A 487 -7.77 21.25 2.50
CA TYR A 487 -9.04 20.64 2.92
C TYR A 487 -9.66 21.46 4.05
N GLN A 488 -10.96 21.76 3.91
CA GLN A 488 -11.75 22.41 4.94
C GLN A 488 -12.79 21.42 5.47
N PRO A 489 -12.87 21.17 6.78
CA PRO A 489 -13.90 20.31 7.35
C PRO A 489 -15.29 20.92 7.15
N LEU A 490 -16.32 20.08 7.28
CA LEU A 490 -17.70 20.55 7.29
C LEU A 490 -18.05 21.16 8.66
N PRO A 491 -18.90 22.21 8.71
CA PRO A 491 -19.70 22.75 7.62
C PRO A 491 -18.95 23.72 6.68
N GLU A 492 -17.79 24.25 7.04
CA GLU A 492 -17.12 25.35 6.34
C GLU A 492 -16.75 25.00 4.89
N GLY A 493 -16.23 23.78 4.67
CA GLY A 493 -15.76 23.30 3.38
C GLY A 493 -16.84 22.73 2.46
N TYR A 494 -18.13 22.95 2.71
CA TYR A 494 -19.19 22.37 1.88
C TYR A 494 -19.19 22.90 0.44
N ASN A 495 -19.74 22.13 -0.49
CA ASN A 495 -19.90 22.55 -1.89
C ASN A 495 -21.26 23.27 -2.08
N PRO A 496 -21.28 24.60 -2.30
CA PRO A 496 -22.53 25.35 -2.42
C PRO A 496 -23.28 25.11 -3.73
N VAL A 497 -22.67 24.43 -4.71
CA VAL A 497 -23.36 24.03 -5.95
C VAL A 497 -24.35 22.90 -5.66
N THR A 498 -23.92 21.87 -4.93
CA THR A 498 -24.70 20.65 -4.69
C THR A 498 -25.42 20.61 -3.35
N TYR A 499 -24.99 21.43 -2.38
CA TYR A 499 -25.54 21.50 -1.02
C TYR A 499 -25.98 22.92 -0.66
N GLN A 500 -26.84 23.00 0.35
CA GLN A 500 -27.27 24.22 1.05
C GLN A 500 -27.16 23.99 2.57
N LEU A 501 -27.03 25.05 3.35
CA LEU A 501 -27.03 24.92 4.81
C LEU A 501 -28.47 24.89 5.33
N ALA A 502 -28.79 23.89 6.14
CA ALA A 502 -30.01 23.83 6.95
C ALA A 502 -29.60 23.50 8.39
N ASP A 503 -30.01 24.32 9.35
CA ASP A 503 -29.64 24.20 10.78
C ASP A 503 -28.12 24.07 11.00
N GLY A 504 -27.33 24.82 10.24
CA GLY A 504 -25.87 24.82 10.31
C GLY A 504 -25.20 23.56 9.74
N LYS A 505 -25.96 22.65 9.12
CA LYS A 505 -25.45 21.43 8.49
C LYS A 505 -25.61 21.48 6.97
N PRO A 506 -24.62 21.01 6.19
CA PRO A 506 -24.77 20.82 4.75
C PRO A 506 -25.84 19.77 4.47
N VAL A 507 -26.87 20.15 3.74
CA VAL A 507 -27.93 19.28 3.23
C VAL A 507 -27.96 19.40 1.72
N ARG A 508 -28.15 18.27 1.04
CA ARG A 508 -28.19 18.23 -0.42
C ARG A 508 -29.32 19.12 -0.95
N LYS A 509 -29.07 19.84 -2.05
CA LYS A 509 -30.12 20.65 -2.69
C LYS A 509 -31.26 19.78 -3.21
N PRO A 510 -32.50 20.28 -3.18
CA PRO A 510 -33.65 19.53 -3.68
C PRO A 510 -33.58 19.34 -5.20
N LEU A 511 -34.26 18.30 -5.70
CA LEU A 511 -34.33 17.98 -7.14
C LEU A 511 -34.90 19.14 -7.98
N ASP A 512 -35.74 20.01 -7.41
CA ASP A 512 -36.29 21.16 -8.13
C ASP A 512 -35.22 22.17 -8.52
N ALA A 513 -34.19 22.36 -7.70
CA ALA A 513 -33.04 23.20 -8.06
C ALA A 513 -32.29 22.63 -9.27
N ALA A 514 -32.16 21.30 -9.35
CA ALA A 514 -31.56 20.64 -10.51
C ALA A 514 -32.43 20.77 -11.76
N ARG A 515 -33.76 20.63 -11.64
CA ARG A 515 -34.70 20.82 -12.76
C ARG A 515 -34.69 22.23 -13.29
N GLU A 516 -34.58 23.23 -12.42
CA GLU A 516 -34.47 24.64 -12.82
C GLU A 516 -33.17 24.89 -13.61
N LEU A 517 -32.03 24.44 -13.09
CA LEU A 517 -30.75 24.54 -13.78
C LEU A 517 -30.76 23.80 -15.13
N LEU A 518 -31.41 22.64 -15.19
CA LEU A 518 -31.56 21.86 -16.42
C LEU A 518 -32.41 22.60 -17.47
N ALA A 519 -33.49 23.25 -17.05
CA ALA A 519 -34.30 24.08 -17.94
C ALA A 519 -33.49 25.29 -18.46
N GLN A 520 -32.73 25.96 -17.59
CA GLN A 520 -31.83 27.05 -17.96
C GLN A 520 -30.67 26.59 -18.87
N ALA A 521 -30.27 25.31 -18.79
CA ALA A 521 -29.34 24.70 -19.73
C ALA A 521 -29.96 24.41 -21.11
N GLY A 522 -31.26 24.65 -21.28
CA GLY A 522 -32.00 24.40 -22.52
C GLY A 522 -32.53 22.97 -22.64
N TYR A 523 -32.63 22.23 -21.53
CA TYR A 523 -33.11 20.85 -21.48
C TYR A 523 -34.32 20.63 -20.56
N PRO A 524 -35.40 21.45 -20.60
CA PRO A 524 -36.54 21.29 -19.70
C PRO A 524 -37.10 19.86 -19.74
N GLY A 525 -37.21 19.23 -18.56
CA GLY A 525 -37.66 17.83 -18.45
C GLY A 525 -36.72 16.80 -19.11
N GLY A 526 -35.45 17.13 -19.30
CA GLY A 526 -34.46 16.25 -19.94
C GLY A 526 -34.58 16.20 -21.47
N ARG A 527 -35.24 17.19 -22.08
CA ARG A 527 -35.42 17.27 -23.54
C ARG A 527 -34.92 18.59 -24.09
N ASN A 528 -34.25 18.55 -25.25
CA ASN A 528 -33.77 19.74 -25.92
C ASN A 528 -34.95 20.70 -26.21
N ALA A 529 -34.85 21.95 -25.76
CA ALA A 529 -35.94 22.94 -25.86
C ALA A 529 -36.32 23.27 -27.32
N GLN A 530 -35.40 23.14 -28.27
CA GLN A 530 -35.63 23.45 -29.68
C GLN A 530 -36.16 22.26 -30.47
N THR A 531 -35.64 21.05 -30.21
CA THR A 531 -35.95 19.85 -31.02
C THR A 531 -36.91 18.88 -30.35
N GLY A 532 -37.11 18.98 -29.04
CA GLY A 532 -37.89 18.03 -28.24
C GLY A 532 -37.23 16.66 -28.05
N ALA A 533 -36.04 16.43 -28.62
CA ALA A 533 -35.30 15.18 -28.51
C ALA A 533 -34.83 14.92 -27.05
N PRO A 534 -34.84 13.67 -26.57
CA PRO A 534 -34.33 13.34 -25.24
C PRO A 534 -32.82 13.61 -25.16
N LEU A 535 -32.37 14.15 -24.02
CA LEU A 535 -30.95 14.25 -23.71
C LEU A 535 -30.44 12.87 -23.29
N VAL A 536 -29.51 12.32 -24.07
CA VAL A 536 -28.80 11.07 -23.78
C VAL A 536 -27.37 11.41 -23.43
N LEU A 537 -26.94 11.02 -22.22
CA LEU A 537 -25.56 11.10 -21.78
C LEU A 537 -24.91 9.72 -21.86
N TYR A 538 -23.64 9.68 -22.20
CA TYR A 538 -22.85 8.47 -22.36
C TYR A 538 -21.86 8.33 -21.23
N TYR A 539 -21.95 7.22 -20.51
CA TYR A 539 -20.98 6.84 -19.49
C TYR A 539 -20.03 5.78 -20.05
N ASP A 540 -18.75 6.10 -20.15
CA ASP A 540 -17.71 5.20 -20.62
C ASP A 540 -17.10 4.45 -19.44
N ALA A 541 -17.35 3.14 -19.37
CA ALA A 541 -16.96 2.31 -18.23
C ALA A 541 -15.61 1.63 -18.43
N MET A 542 -14.82 1.57 -17.35
CA MET A 542 -13.50 0.92 -17.30
C MET A 542 -13.52 -0.62 -17.37
N SER A 543 -14.72 -1.23 -17.25
CA SER A 543 -14.89 -2.70 -17.27
C SER A 543 -16.05 -3.13 -18.17
N GLY A 544 -15.89 -4.30 -18.80
CA GLY A 544 -16.70 -4.78 -19.92
C GLY A 544 -18.09 -5.34 -19.61
N ALA A 545 -18.55 -5.41 -18.36
CA ALA A 545 -19.88 -5.94 -18.06
C ALA A 545 -20.90 -4.81 -17.89
N GLY A 546 -21.69 -4.51 -18.93
CA GLY A 546 -22.70 -3.44 -18.96
C GLY A 546 -23.88 -3.59 -17.98
N ALA A 547 -23.92 -4.67 -17.20
CA ALA A 547 -24.86 -4.91 -16.11
C ALA A 547 -24.12 -4.85 -14.76
N SER A 548 -23.87 -3.64 -14.27
CA SER A 548 -23.46 -3.38 -12.90
C SER A 548 -24.62 -2.70 -12.16
N PRO A 549 -24.95 -3.10 -10.92
CA PRO A 549 -25.91 -2.39 -10.08
C PRO A 549 -25.60 -0.88 -9.94
N GLN A 550 -24.31 -0.52 -10.03
CA GLN A 550 -23.88 0.88 -10.06
C GLN A 550 -24.42 1.62 -11.29
N PHE A 551 -24.44 0.99 -12.46
CA PHE A 551 -24.94 1.60 -13.69
C PHE A 551 -26.46 1.80 -13.65
N ASP A 552 -27.19 0.85 -13.07
CA ASP A 552 -28.63 0.99 -12.86
C ASP A 552 -28.97 2.09 -11.86
N TRP A 553 -28.17 2.21 -10.79
CA TRP A 553 -28.28 3.34 -9.86
C TRP A 553 -28.03 4.67 -10.58
N MET A 554 -26.95 4.80 -11.35
CA MET A 554 -26.64 6.02 -12.11
C MET A 554 -27.77 6.39 -13.09
N ARG A 555 -28.35 5.40 -13.80
CA ARG A 555 -29.50 5.59 -14.69
C ARG A 555 -30.71 6.12 -13.91
N ARG A 556 -30.99 5.55 -12.73
CA ARG A 556 -32.09 6.00 -11.85
C ARG A 556 -31.86 7.42 -11.33
N GLN A 557 -30.63 7.80 -11.00
CA GLN A 557 -30.32 9.17 -10.59
C GLN A 557 -30.71 10.15 -11.71
N LEU A 558 -30.16 10.00 -12.92
CA LEU A 558 -30.44 10.89 -14.05
C LEU A 558 -31.91 10.88 -14.48
N ALA A 559 -32.60 9.74 -14.36
CA ALA A 559 -34.03 9.64 -14.64
C ALA A 559 -34.89 10.53 -13.73
N LYS A 560 -34.44 10.89 -12.50
CA LYS A 560 -35.15 11.80 -11.58
C LYS A 560 -35.40 13.19 -12.20
N ILE A 561 -34.60 13.58 -13.20
CA ILE A 561 -34.71 14.83 -13.96
C ILE A 561 -34.94 14.61 -15.47
N GLY A 562 -35.31 13.40 -15.87
CA GLY A 562 -35.70 13.07 -17.25
C GLY A 562 -34.54 12.85 -18.23
N ILE A 563 -33.28 12.80 -17.76
CA ILE A 563 -32.11 12.52 -18.59
C ILE A 563 -31.94 11.00 -18.76
N GLN A 564 -31.60 10.57 -19.97
CA GLN A 564 -31.26 9.18 -20.26
C GLN A 564 -29.74 8.98 -20.18
N MET A 565 -29.31 7.82 -19.68
CA MET A 565 -27.90 7.44 -19.66
C MET A 565 -27.67 6.12 -20.38
N ASP A 566 -26.79 6.16 -21.38
CA ASP A 566 -26.30 4.98 -22.07
C ASP A 566 -24.90 4.61 -21.56
N VAL A 567 -24.68 3.33 -21.28
CA VAL A 567 -23.41 2.84 -20.73
C VAL A 567 -22.61 2.14 -21.81
N ARG A 568 -21.46 2.72 -22.12
CA ARG A 568 -20.50 2.23 -23.10
C ARG A 568 -19.39 1.46 -22.39
N SER A 569 -19.63 0.19 -22.10
CA SER A 569 -18.63 -0.68 -21.49
C SER A 569 -17.54 -1.09 -22.49
N THR A 570 -16.28 -0.89 -22.12
CA THR A 570 -15.10 -1.34 -22.87
C THR A 570 -14.14 -2.10 -21.96
N ASP A 571 -13.19 -2.85 -22.54
CA ASP A 571 -12.06 -3.34 -21.76
C ASP A 571 -11.15 -2.17 -21.32
N TYR A 572 -10.31 -2.41 -20.31
CA TYR A 572 -9.48 -1.37 -19.71
C TYR A 572 -8.51 -0.71 -20.72
N ASN A 573 -7.93 -1.47 -21.65
CA ASN A 573 -7.00 -0.92 -22.64
C ASN A 573 -7.72 -0.01 -23.63
N ARG A 574 -8.92 -0.40 -24.09
CA ARG A 574 -9.77 0.47 -24.92
C ARG A 574 -10.28 1.70 -24.17
N PHE A 575 -10.61 1.55 -22.89
CA PHE A 575 -11.00 2.68 -22.06
C PHE A 575 -9.84 3.68 -21.91
N GLN A 576 -8.63 3.19 -21.62
CA GLN A 576 -7.42 4.01 -21.60
C GLN A 576 -7.17 4.75 -22.93
N ASP A 577 -7.36 4.08 -24.07
CA ASP A 577 -7.26 4.71 -25.39
C ASP A 577 -8.32 5.82 -25.60
N LYS A 578 -9.57 5.60 -25.18
CA LYS A 578 -10.61 6.65 -25.21
C LYS A 578 -10.24 7.86 -24.37
N MET A 579 -9.70 7.64 -23.17
CA MET A 579 -9.25 8.71 -22.28
C MET A 579 -8.09 9.50 -22.89
N ARG A 580 -7.10 8.81 -23.47
CA ARG A 580 -5.98 9.44 -24.20
C ARG A 580 -6.43 10.21 -25.44
N ARG A 581 -7.50 9.81 -26.10
CA ARG A 581 -8.07 10.53 -27.25
C ARG A 581 -9.07 11.62 -26.84
N GLY A 582 -9.44 11.70 -25.56
CA GLY A 582 -10.47 12.63 -25.08
C GLY A 582 -11.85 12.37 -25.69
N THR A 583 -12.23 11.10 -25.89
CA THR A 583 -13.52 10.73 -26.50
C THR A 583 -14.53 10.13 -25.52
N ALA A 584 -14.16 9.92 -24.26
CA ALA A 584 -15.09 9.56 -23.20
C ALA A 584 -15.95 10.78 -22.82
N GLN A 585 -17.26 10.63 -22.59
CA GLN A 585 -18.11 11.76 -22.20
C GLN A 585 -18.20 11.91 -20.68
N LEU A 586 -18.75 10.90 -19.99
CA LEU A 586 -18.72 10.76 -18.54
C LEU A 586 -17.87 9.55 -18.18
N PHE A 587 -17.04 9.65 -17.14
CA PHE A 587 -16.18 8.55 -16.71
C PHE A 587 -15.95 8.61 -15.20
N PHE A 588 -15.82 7.44 -14.56
CA PHE A 588 -15.48 7.33 -13.15
C PHE A 588 -13.99 7.07 -13.01
N TRP A 589 -13.31 7.83 -12.14
CA TRP A 589 -11.86 7.78 -11.98
C TRP A 589 -11.47 7.96 -10.52
N GLY A 590 -10.25 7.53 -10.19
CA GLY A 590 -9.69 7.68 -8.85
C GLY A 590 -8.24 8.12 -8.91
N TRP A 591 -7.80 8.83 -7.87
CA TRP A 591 -6.42 9.23 -7.67
C TRP A 591 -5.97 8.91 -6.25
N ASN A 592 -4.79 8.30 -6.12
CA ASN A 592 -4.12 8.08 -4.84
C ASN A 592 -2.90 8.98 -4.79
N ALA A 593 -2.75 9.77 -3.74
CA ALA A 593 -1.62 10.68 -3.66
C ALA A 593 -0.30 9.95 -3.44
N ASP A 594 0.72 10.38 -4.17
CA ASP A 594 2.10 9.96 -3.93
C ASP A 594 2.65 10.61 -2.64
N TYR A 595 2.28 11.87 -2.40
CA TYR A 595 2.67 12.67 -1.24
C TYR A 595 1.55 13.63 -0.81
N PRO A 596 1.51 14.06 0.47
CA PRO A 596 0.34 14.74 1.04
C PRO A 596 0.31 16.26 0.75
N ASP A 597 0.53 16.66 -0.50
CA ASP A 597 0.43 18.05 -0.97
C ASP A 597 -0.83 18.23 -1.82
N ALA A 598 -1.49 19.39 -1.69
CA ALA A 598 -2.67 19.72 -2.48
C ALA A 598 -2.37 19.81 -3.98
N GLU A 599 -1.14 20.17 -4.35
CA GLU A 599 -0.67 20.19 -5.72
C GLU A 599 -0.89 18.83 -6.40
N ASN A 600 -0.67 17.72 -5.69
CA ASN A 600 -0.86 16.36 -6.19
C ASN A 600 -2.34 15.98 -6.46
N PHE A 601 -3.30 16.84 -6.10
CA PHE A 601 -4.71 16.71 -6.51
C PHE A 601 -5.11 17.80 -7.52
N LEU A 602 -4.60 19.01 -7.31
CA LEU A 602 -4.97 20.17 -8.13
C LEU A 602 -4.31 20.13 -9.52
N PHE A 603 -3.19 19.41 -9.69
CA PHE A 603 -2.55 19.24 -11.00
C PHE A 603 -3.39 18.40 -11.97
N LEU A 604 -4.31 17.57 -11.45
CA LEU A 604 -5.29 16.79 -12.23
C LEU A 604 -6.34 17.67 -12.92
N LEU A 605 -6.36 18.96 -12.60
CA LEU A 605 -7.26 19.95 -13.17
C LEU A 605 -6.49 21.06 -13.87
N TYR A 606 -5.15 20.97 -13.95
CA TYR A 606 -4.32 21.95 -14.62
C TYR A 606 -4.39 21.75 -16.14
N GLY A 607 -4.65 22.82 -16.90
CA GLY A 607 -4.88 22.78 -18.35
C GLY A 607 -3.73 22.14 -19.14
N PRO A 608 -2.47 22.55 -18.91
CA PRO A 608 -1.30 21.93 -19.55
C PRO A 608 -1.11 20.44 -19.26
N ASN A 609 -1.75 19.90 -18.21
CA ASN A 609 -1.74 18.47 -17.92
C ASN A 609 -2.88 17.70 -18.62
N ALA A 610 -3.62 18.32 -19.54
CA ALA A 610 -4.73 17.69 -20.26
C ALA A 610 -4.32 16.37 -20.93
N LYS A 611 -5.01 15.29 -20.55
CA LYS A 611 -4.68 13.92 -20.97
C LYS A 611 -4.69 13.74 -22.49
N ALA A 612 -5.62 14.37 -23.20
CA ALA A 612 -5.73 14.26 -24.65
C ALA A 612 -4.72 15.13 -25.43
N LYS A 613 -4.27 16.25 -24.84
CA LYS A 613 -3.42 17.25 -25.51
C LYS A 613 -1.94 17.03 -25.24
N SER A 614 -1.58 16.70 -23.99
CA SER A 614 -0.18 16.58 -23.55
C SER A 614 0.18 15.19 -23.01
N GLY A 615 -0.79 14.27 -22.92
CA GLY A 615 -0.57 12.97 -22.29
C GLY A 615 -0.48 13.02 -20.77
N GLY A 616 -0.83 14.15 -20.14
CA GLY A 616 -0.82 14.32 -18.68
C GLY A 616 -1.98 13.64 -17.96
N GLU A 617 -2.13 13.95 -16.66
CA GLU A 617 -3.11 13.30 -15.77
C GLU A 617 -4.43 14.03 -15.58
N ASN A 618 -4.64 15.18 -16.22
CA ASN A 618 -5.95 15.82 -16.27
C ASN A 618 -6.87 15.06 -17.22
N ALA A 619 -7.52 14.02 -16.69
CA ALA A 619 -8.41 13.12 -17.40
C ALA A 619 -9.69 13.81 -17.91
N ALA A 620 -10.11 14.92 -17.28
CA ALA A 620 -11.27 15.70 -17.69
C ALA A 620 -10.95 16.65 -18.85
N ASN A 621 -9.69 16.84 -19.22
CA ASN A 621 -9.23 17.83 -20.19
C ASN A 621 -9.71 19.26 -19.88
N TYR A 622 -9.88 19.57 -18.59
CA TYR A 622 -10.31 20.90 -18.13
C TYR A 622 -9.23 21.94 -18.40
N GLU A 623 -9.62 23.11 -18.92
CA GLU A 623 -8.70 24.23 -19.18
C GLU A 623 -9.43 25.55 -18.85
N ASN A 624 -8.95 26.24 -17.82
CA ASN A 624 -9.49 27.52 -17.37
C ASN A 624 -8.33 28.48 -17.04
N PRO A 625 -8.21 29.63 -17.72
CA PRO A 625 -7.11 30.57 -17.50
C PRO A 625 -7.00 31.10 -16.07
N GLU A 626 -8.13 31.26 -15.36
CA GLU A 626 -8.13 31.66 -13.94
C GLU A 626 -7.51 30.55 -13.07
N TYR A 627 -7.95 29.30 -13.29
CA TYR A 627 -7.43 28.14 -12.56
C TYR A 627 -5.94 27.92 -12.85
N ASP A 628 -5.55 27.95 -14.12
CA ASP A 628 -4.18 27.73 -14.56
C ASP A 628 -3.24 28.77 -13.97
N ARG A 629 -3.64 30.05 -13.95
CA ARG A 629 -2.86 31.12 -13.31
C ARG A 629 -2.71 30.93 -11.80
N LEU A 630 -3.75 30.43 -11.12
CA LEU A 630 -3.69 30.14 -9.67
C LEU A 630 -2.81 28.91 -9.40
N PHE A 631 -2.91 27.86 -10.22
CA PHE A 631 -2.07 26.67 -10.12
C PHE A 631 -0.59 27.01 -10.28
N GLU A 632 -0.25 27.83 -11.28
CA GLU A 632 1.11 28.30 -11.54
C GLU A 632 1.71 29.10 -10.37
N GLN A 633 0.91 29.85 -9.62
CA GLN A 633 1.36 30.50 -8.38
C GLN A 633 1.52 29.49 -7.25
N MET A 634 0.50 28.64 -7.03
CA MET A 634 0.42 27.71 -5.92
C MET A 634 1.55 26.68 -5.93
N LYS A 635 1.92 26.16 -7.10
CA LYS A 635 2.92 25.08 -7.22
C LYS A 635 4.30 25.48 -6.68
N PHE A 636 4.63 26.77 -6.66
CA PHE A 636 5.90 27.29 -6.14
C PHE A 636 5.85 27.67 -4.65
N LEU A 637 4.70 27.59 -3.99
CA LEU A 637 4.58 27.94 -2.58
C LEU A 637 4.84 26.74 -1.67
N ASP A 638 5.53 27.02 -0.56
CA ASP A 638 5.56 26.11 0.57
C ASP A 638 4.21 26.07 1.30
N ASP A 639 4.02 25.04 2.10
CA ASP A 639 2.82 24.87 2.90
C ASP A 639 2.70 26.00 3.93
N GLY A 640 1.58 26.70 3.88
CA GLY A 640 1.33 27.86 4.73
C GLY A 640 0.03 28.59 4.39
N PRO A 641 -0.28 29.70 5.08
CA PRO A 641 -1.53 30.43 4.92
C PRO A 641 -1.75 30.97 3.50
N GLU A 642 -0.69 31.41 2.82
CA GLU A 642 -0.77 31.94 1.45
C GLU A 642 -1.19 30.84 0.44
N LYS A 643 -0.51 29.69 0.48
CA LYS A 643 -0.85 28.53 -0.34
C LYS A 643 -2.28 28.06 -0.06
N ALA A 644 -2.68 28.00 1.21
CA ALA A 644 -4.03 27.62 1.60
C ALA A 644 -5.10 28.57 1.03
N ALA A 645 -4.84 29.89 1.01
CA ALA A 645 -5.76 30.87 0.44
C ALA A 645 -5.90 30.72 -1.09
N ILE A 646 -4.80 30.44 -1.80
CA ILE A 646 -4.86 30.17 -3.25
C ILE A 646 -5.60 28.86 -3.53
N ILE A 647 -5.33 27.80 -2.77
CA ILE A 647 -6.04 26.51 -2.88
C ILE A 647 -7.55 26.73 -2.69
N ALA A 648 -7.98 27.50 -1.69
CA ALA A 648 -9.40 27.78 -1.48
C ALA A 648 -10.05 28.42 -2.73
N ARG A 649 -9.39 29.40 -3.35
CA ARG A 649 -9.86 30.02 -4.60
C ARG A 649 -9.93 29.03 -5.76
N MET A 650 -8.94 28.16 -5.89
CA MET A 650 -8.92 27.11 -6.92
C MET A 650 -10.07 26.13 -6.74
N VAL A 651 -10.32 25.70 -5.50
CA VAL A 651 -11.44 24.82 -5.13
C VAL A 651 -12.78 25.49 -5.49
N ASP A 652 -12.94 26.78 -5.24
CA ASP A 652 -14.14 27.53 -5.60
C ASP A 652 -14.36 27.61 -7.12
N VAL A 653 -13.29 27.83 -7.90
CA VAL A 653 -13.36 27.84 -9.37
C VAL A 653 -13.86 26.49 -9.90
N VAL A 654 -13.30 25.38 -9.44
CA VAL A 654 -13.67 24.05 -9.96
C VAL A 654 -15.04 23.58 -9.47
N ARG A 655 -15.48 24.03 -8.28
CA ARG A 655 -16.86 23.86 -7.80
C ARG A 655 -17.83 24.63 -8.67
N ARG A 656 -17.59 25.92 -8.88
CA ARG A 656 -18.40 26.81 -9.73
C ARG A 656 -18.57 26.23 -11.13
N ASP A 657 -17.48 25.77 -11.72
CA ASP A 657 -17.44 25.22 -13.08
C ASP A 657 -18.00 23.79 -13.15
N ALA A 658 -18.25 23.16 -11.99
CA ALA A 658 -18.68 21.77 -11.83
C ALA A 658 -17.83 20.80 -12.67
N VAL A 659 -16.50 20.93 -12.55
CA VAL A 659 -15.54 20.20 -13.40
C VAL A 659 -15.67 18.69 -13.21
N TRP A 660 -15.90 18.27 -11.97
CA TRP A 660 -16.22 16.90 -11.58
C TRP A 660 -17.50 16.88 -10.74
N MET A 661 -18.18 15.74 -10.74
CA MET A 661 -18.92 15.34 -9.54
C MET A 661 -17.90 14.74 -8.58
N PHE A 662 -17.61 15.46 -7.51
CA PHE A 662 -16.46 15.18 -6.64
C PHE A 662 -16.45 13.80 -5.98
N GLY A 663 -17.60 13.10 -5.96
CA GLY A 663 -17.65 11.70 -5.55
C GLY A 663 -17.41 11.52 -4.07
N TYR A 664 -16.38 10.77 -3.71
CA TYR A 664 -16.08 10.42 -2.33
C TYR A 664 -14.59 10.23 -2.08
N PHE A 665 -14.22 10.35 -0.80
CA PHE A 665 -12.92 9.96 -0.27
C PHE A 665 -13.09 8.62 0.46
N PRO A 666 -12.41 7.54 0.03
CA PRO A 666 -12.57 6.22 0.65
C PRO A 666 -11.94 6.21 2.04
N MET A 667 -12.46 5.36 2.92
CA MET A 667 -11.85 5.08 4.22
C MET A 667 -10.87 3.92 4.11
N SER A 668 -9.76 4.01 4.82
CA SER A 668 -8.87 2.88 5.14
C SER A 668 -9.18 2.39 6.55
N GLY A 669 -9.21 1.08 6.77
CA GLY A 669 -9.49 0.47 8.07
C GLY A 669 -8.35 -0.44 8.54
N GLY A 670 -7.80 -0.18 9.72
CA GLY A 670 -6.89 -1.13 10.37
C GLY A 670 -7.68 -2.31 10.95
N ALA A 671 -7.14 -3.52 10.89
CA ALA A 671 -7.66 -4.67 11.63
C ALA A 671 -6.58 -5.18 12.58
N TYR A 672 -6.78 -4.97 13.88
CA TYR A 672 -5.77 -5.27 14.88
C TYR A 672 -6.34 -6.14 15.99
N GLN A 673 -5.57 -7.15 16.41
CA GLN A 673 -5.87 -7.86 17.65
C GLN A 673 -5.80 -6.93 18.86
N GLN A 674 -6.49 -7.32 19.94
CA GLN A 674 -6.51 -6.56 21.19
C GLN A 674 -5.12 -6.39 21.84
N TRP A 675 -4.17 -7.27 21.54
CA TRP A 675 -2.80 -7.23 22.08
C TRP A 675 -1.80 -6.43 21.23
N VAL A 676 -2.23 -5.89 20.08
CA VAL A 676 -1.36 -5.01 19.28
C VAL A 676 -1.39 -3.60 19.88
N GLY A 677 -0.27 -2.99 20.20
CA GLY A 677 -0.23 -1.59 20.66
C GLY A 677 0.20 -0.65 19.55
N ASN A 678 -0.08 0.64 19.73
CA ASN A 678 0.43 1.74 18.92
C ASN A 678 0.05 1.70 17.43
N ALA A 679 -0.90 0.85 17.03
CA ALA A 679 -1.31 0.71 15.65
C ALA A 679 -2.35 1.76 15.26
N LYS A 680 -1.96 2.68 14.37
CA LYS A 680 -2.82 3.67 13.73
C LYS A 680 -2.84 3.44 12.21
N PRO A 681 -4.02 3.32 11.57
CA PRO A 681 -4.11 3.09 10.13
C PRO A 681 -3.64 4.32 9.35
N THR A 682 -2.91 4.07 8.26
CA THR A 682 -2.38 5.11 7.36
C THR A 682 -1.85 4.47 6.08
N GLN A 683 -2.01 5.16 4.95
CA GLN A 683 -1.47 4.76 3.65
C GLN A 683 -0.29 5.65 3.20
N MET A 684 -0.07 6.77 3.91
CA MET A 684 1.02 7.70 3.63
C MET A 684 2.28 7.37 4.45
N VAL A 685 2.12 7.06 5.75
CA VAL A 685 3.24 6.62 6.59
C VAL A 685 3.45 5.12 6.39
N ARG A 686 4.50 4.73 5.67
CA ARG A 686 4.69 3.32 5.23
C ARG A 686 5.65 2.49 6.10
N ASN A 687 6.33 3.12 7.07
CA ASN A 687 7.20 2.48 8.05
C ASN A 687 6.47 2.14 9.37
N THR A 688 5.19 1.75 9.33
CA THR A 688 4.37 1.63 10.57
C THR A 688 4.86 0.54 11.54
N LEU A 689 5.52 -0.51 11.05
CA LEU A 689 5.98 -1.66 11.85
C LEU A 689 6.95 -1.28 12.97
N GLN A 690 7.76 -0.23 12.81
CA GLN A 690 8.67 0.17 13.88
C GLN A 690 7.93 0.72 15.11
N TYR A 691 6.72 1.25 14.91
CA TYR A 691 5.95 1.93 15.95
C TYR A 691 5.01 0.99 16.71
N MET A 692 4.63 -0.13 16.09
CA MET A 692 3.74 -1.12 16.69
C MET A 692 4.44 -1.93 17.78
N LYS A 693 3.66 -2.43 18.73
CA LYS A 693 4.08 -3.39 19.76
C LYS A 693 3.11 -4.55 19.85
N VAL A 694 3.52 -5.66 20.45
CA VAL A 694 2.65 -6.81 20.74
C VAL A 694 2.73 -7.15 22.23
N ASP A 695 1.66 -7.68 22.80
CA ASP A 695 1.64 -8.33 24.12
C ASP A 695 1.54 -9.86 23.93
N PRO A 696 2.67 -10.59 23.93
CA PRO A 696 2.69 -12.03 23.70
C PRO A 696 1.94 -12.82 24.79
N ALA A 697 1.94 -12.33 26.04
CA ALA A 697 1.26 -13.00 27.14
C ALA A 697 -0.26 -12.94 26.98
N LEU A 698 -0.79 -11.78 26.58
CA LEU A 698 -2.22 -11.64 26.25
C LEU A 698 -2.57 -12.47 25.02
N ARG A 699 -1.73 -12.46 23.97
CA ARG A 699 -1.93 -13.27 22.76
C ARG A 699 -2.04 -14.76 23.10
N LEU A 700 -1.06 -15.33 23.79
CA LEU A 700 -1.05 -16.76 24.13
C LEU A 700 -2.32 -17.15 24.89
N ARG A 701 -2.66 -16.39 25.95
CA ARG A 701 -3.85 -16.64 26.76
C ARG A 701 -5.13 -16.64 25.92
N LYS A 702 -5.26 -15.69 24.98
CA LYS A 702 -6.45 -15.56 24.14
C LYS A 702 -6.50 -16.62 23.05
N THR A 703 -5.39 -16.90 22.38
CA THR A 703 -5.31 -17.98 21.39
C THR A 703 -5.62 -19.35 22.02
N ASP A 704 -5.16 -19.62 23.24
CA ASP A 704 -5.50 -20.84 23.98
C ASP A 704 -6.98 -20.90 24.38
N GLU A 705 -7.57 -19.78 24.80
CA GLU A 705 -9.00 -19.67 25.12
C GLU A 705 -9.86 -19.98 23.88
N TRP A 706 -9.46 -19.45 22.73
CA TRP A 706 -10.22 -19.46 21.50
C TRP A 706 -10.13 -20.75 20.70
N ASN A 707 -9.02 -21.48 20.81
CA ASN A 707 -8.72 -22.66 20.00
C ASN A 707 -8.72 -23.96 20.79
N ARG A 708 -9.41 -24.01 21.94
CA ARG A 708 -9.50 -25.24 22.75
C ARG A 708 -10.13 -26.39 21.93
N PRO A 709 -9.41 -27.51 21.73
CA PRO A 709 -9.95 -28.64 20.99
C PRO A 709 -11.14 -29.26 21.71
N ARG A 710 -12.24 -29.49 20.98
CA ARG A 710 -13.44 -30.16 21.50
C ARG A 710 -13.32 -31.66 21.28
N TRP A 711 -12.84 -32.38 22.29
CA TRP A 711 -12.60 -33.83 22.21
C TRP A 711 -13.83 -34.71 22.47
N TRP A 712 -14.88 -34.17 23.10
CA TRP A 712 -16.05 -34.96 23.49
C TRP A 712 -16.74 -35.72 22.34
N PRO A 713 -16.80 -35.22 21.08
CA PRO A 713 -17.41 -35.98 19.98
C PRO A 713 -16.64 -37.27 19.69
N LEU A 714 -15.30 -37.26 19.81
CA LEU A 714 -14.50 -38.48 19.68
C LEU A 714 -14.81 -39.49 20.78
N GLY A 715 -15.07 -39.01 22.00
CA GLY A 715 -15.53 -39.85 23.10
C GLY A 715 -16.87 -40.54 22.79
N ILE A 716 -17.82 -39.82 22.18
CA ILE A 716 -19.10 -40.41 21.75
C ILE A 716 -18.88 -41.43 20.63
N VAL A 717 -18.06 -41.12 19.63
CA VAL A 717 -17.75 -42.07 18.54
C VAL A 717 -17.11 -43.34 19.11
N LEU A 718 -16.15 -43.21 20.04
CA LEU A 718 -15.54 -44.36 20.70
C LEU A 718 -16.57 -45.17 21.50
N LEU A 719 -17.47 -44.49 22.23
CA LEU A 719 -18.55 -45.14 22.96
C LEU A 719 -19.48 -45.92 22.02
N LEU A 720 -19.87 -45.34 20.89
CA LEU A 720 -20.72 -45.99 19.88
C LEU A 720 -20.02 -47.22 19.27
N ILE A 721 -18.72 -47.13 19.00
CA ILE A 721 -17.91 -48.26 18.53
C ILE A 721 -17.87 -49.38 19.59
N LEU A 722 -17.64 -49.03 20.85
CA LEU A 722 -17.63 -49.99 21.96
C LEU A 722 -19.01 -50.64 22.14
N LEU A 723 -20.09 -49.87 22.05
CA LEU A 723 -21.47 -50.36 22.13
C LEU A 723 -21.83 -51.31 20.96
N ALA A 724 -21.20 -51.17 19.79
CA ALA A 724 -21.37 -52.11 18.69
C ALA A 724 -20.53 -53.40 18.85
N ILE A 725 -19.28 -53.26 19.33
CA ILE A 725 -18.33 -54.37 19.43
C ILE A 725 -18.60 -55.25 20.65
N ILE A 726 -18.90 -54.67 21.81
CA ILE A 726 -19.05 -55.41 23.08
C ILE A 726 -20.17 -56.46 23.00
N PRO A 727 -21.41 -56.14 22.55
CA PRO A 727 -22.46 -57.15 22.42
C PRO A 727 -22.13 -58.23 21.40
N SER A 728 -21.48 -57.86 20.29
CA SER A 728 -21.02 -58.78 19.25
C SER A 728 -19.98 -59.77 19.82
N TYR A 729 -19.02 -59.27 20.61
CA TYR A 729 -18.01 -60.09 21.28
C TYR A 729 -18.62 -60.98 22.36
N ILE A 730 -19.55 -60.47 23.19
CA ILE A 730 -20.26 -61.26 24.21
C ILE A 730 -21.07 -62.39 23.55
N THR A 731 -21.78 -62.10 22.45
CA THR A 731 -22.56 -63.09 21.70
C THR A 731 -21.68 -64.17 21.11
N LEU A 732 -20.52 -63.79 20.55
CA LEU A 732 -19.54 -64.74 20.01
C LEU A 732 -18.98 -65.66 21.11
N LYS A 733 -18.64 -65.09 22.27
CA LYS A 733 -18.15 -65.86 23.43
C LYS A 733 -19.22 -66.76 24.06
N ARG A 734 -20.50 -66.34 24.05
CA ARG A 734 -21.63 -67.20 24.47
C ARG A 734 -21.82 -68.39 23.51
N ARG A 735 -21.75 -68.17 22.19
CA ARG A 735 -21.80 -69.26 21.19
C ARG A 735 -20.65 -70.26 21.34
N GLU A 736 -19.44 -69.78 21.62
CA GLU A 736 -18.28 -70.64 21.92
C GLU A 736 -18.49 -71.52 23.15
N ARG A 737 -19.16 -71.00 24.19
CA ARG A 737 -19.46 -71.76 25.41
C ARG A 737 -20.63 -72.75 25.22
N GLN A 738 -21.62 -72.44 24.38
CA GLN A 738 -22.73 -73.36 24.08
C GLN A 738 -22.29 -74.58 23.28
N THR A 739 -21.25 -74.48 22.45
CA THR A 739 -20.72 -75.62 21.68
C THR A 739 -19.94 -76.63 22.54
N ALA A 740 -19.65 -76.31 23.81
CA ALA A 740 -18.96 -77.22 24.72
C ALA A 740 -19.86 -78.29 25.38
N PHE A 741 -21.19 -78.10 25.41
CA PHE A 741 -22.12 -79.06 26.02
C PHE A 741 -22.71 -80.10 25.06
N GLY A 742 -22.55 -79.94 23.74
CA GLY A 742 -23.11 -80.85 22.72
C GLY A 742 -22.27 -82.09 22.39
N ALA A 743 -21.15 -82.32 23.07
CA ALA A 743 -20.21 -83.41 22.74
C ALA A 743 -20.38 -84.69 23.60
N ARG A 744 -21.41 -84.80 24.45
CA ARG A 744 -21.60 -85.94 25.37
C ARG A 744 -22.63 -87.00 24.95
N GLU A 745 -23.29 -86.87 23.79
CA GLU A 745 -24.40 -87.77 23.38
C GLU A 745 -24.19 -88.52 22.04
N ARG A 746 -22.95 -88.71 21.58
CA ARG A 746 -22.68 -89.64 20.46
C ARG A 746 -21.59 -90.66 20.81
N GLN A 747 -21.93 -91.52 21.76
CA GLN A 747 -21.41 -92.88 21.88
C GLN A 747 -22.60 -93.81 22.21
N SER A 748 -23.40 -94.13 21.18
CA SER A 748 -24.13 -95.38 21.06
C SER A 748 -24.24 -95.73 19.58
#